data_AF-A0A0N9N0M8-F1
#
_entry.id   AF-A0A0N9N0M8-F1
#
_cell.length_a   1.000
_cell.length_b   1.000
_cell.length_c   1.000
_cell.angle_alpha   90.00
_cell.angle_beta   90.00
_cell.angle_gamma   90.00
#
_symmetry.space_group_name_H-M   'P 1'
#
loop_
_entity.id
_entity.type
_entity.pdbx_description
1 polymer ?
#
loop_
_entity_poly.entity_id
_entity_poly.type
_entity_poly.pdbx_seq_one_letter_code
_entity_poly.pdbx_strand_id
1 'polypeptide(L)'
;MSWHRRAGMPVRVWMTVLILAGLLHWTLPSSRWLLIHIFTIGLVTNSILLWSQTLAERFLGYHLPPERRAVQLGRIYAVNLGLVVTIVGILGTWWQVTMVGAILIGGALAWHALSLALLIREAQRHRAETGEGPAEQTLSVWYFVASACMLPFGAGFGVALAYGFADPTQAGFLVTHQALNIFGFLGLAAAGVLQVMFPRLFGDPHVGTRRRPYALIVLPLGVAVTCAGALSDQPVLAAVGVGVYAAGWLIVAGPFVRVVLRKAPHSYATASIPAALLWLIGSLIAYGVILLTGPFETSRITLMTVWFLAGFAAQLLFGVMSHLMPVMLGGGPVTKTAKQIMDTWWMWRVLVINLGLLIWLLPLSSWARVTVSALVMLAFAAFLPIMMRSAITAVKVRRAMASGEPSPAPAEPRRQLGVQAVAAISSLALVISLGVALGGSGTQSSDDGAAGVVATGQTTTVDVDAVHMRFTPDTVTVPKGNRLVINVTNTDDMVHDLVLETGQSTGRLAPKQKATIEVPVVGRSIEGWCSIVGHRQQGMVFHIKVEGDDGSGGAGGHSGHGTASGPASTVDIMKDPGPGFVARDPRLAPASASDTHKFTFEVTEAPGEIAPGTKAVRWTYNGGTMGPVLRGSIGDTFEITLVNKGTMAHSIDFHAGMVSPDENMRDINPGERLVYRFRAEHSGIWLYHCATMPMAVHLAAGMFGSVIIDPPGLAPVDAEYAFTQSEWYLGRDGSPIDADKVAAGAVPDLVMFNGYANQYVFRPLRAKVGDRIRLWVLNAGPNEPLSFHVIGSQFDTVYKEGAYLLQRDNPLGGASQALDLLPAQGGFVEMTFTEPGTYTFLNHRMVDGDRGAMGKIVVE
;
A
#
# COMPACT_ATOMS: atom_id res chain seq x y z
N MET A 1 10.04 -36.56 -19.21
CA MET A 1 9.47 -35.20 -19.49
C MET A 1 10.46 -34.43 -20.34
N SER A 2 10.04 -33.75 -21.42
CA SER A 2 10.95 -32.92 -22.24
C SER A 2 11.57 -31.79 -21.41
N TRP A 3 12.85 -31.48 -21.64
CA TRP A 3 13.60 -30.43 -20.94
C TRP A 3 12.83 -29.10 -20.91
N HIS A 4 12.28 -28.67 -22.05
CA HIS A 4 11.47 -27.46 -22.17
C HIS A 4 10.28 -27.40 -21.20
N ARG A 5 9.64 -28.54 -20.89
CA ARG A 5 8.51 -28.58 -19.93
C ARG A 5 8.98 -28.31 -18.50
N ARG A 6 10.15 -28.84 -18.12
CA ARG A 6 10.74 -28.63 -16.78
C ARG A 6 11.30 -27.21 -16.65
N ALA A 7 12.04 -26.76 -17.66
CA ALA A 7 12.64 -25.44 -17.68
C ALA A 7 11.59 -24.30 -17.76
N GLY A 8 10.46 -24.52 -18.43
CA GLY A 8 9.34 -23.56 -18.48
C GLY A 8 8.34 -23.67 -17.32
N MET A 9 8.53 -24.60 -16.36
CA MET A 9 7.63 -24.74 -15.21
C MET A 9 7.67 -23.51 -14.28
N PRO A 10 8.84 -22.98 -13.87
CA PRO A 10 8.93 -21.83 -12.99
C PRO A 10 8.23 -20.57 -13.54
N VAL A 11 8.36 -20.31 -14.84
CA VAL A 11 7.68 -19.18 -15.51
C VAL A 11 6.16 -19.25 -15.28
N ARG A 12 5.54 -20.43 -15.41
CA ARG A 12 4.09 -20.59 -15.19
C ARG A 12 3.73 -20.44 -13.71
N VAL A 13 4.51 -21.03 -12.81
CA VAL A 13 4.28 -20.94 -11.36
C VAL A 13 4.32 -19.49 -10.90
N TRP A 14 5.40 -18.76 -11.24
CA TRP A 14 5.52 -17.36 -10.85
C TRP A 14 4.48 -16.45 -11.50
N MET A 15 4.00 -16.79 -12.70
CA MET A 15 2.88 -16.05 -13.30
C MET A 15 1.58 -16.25 -12.52
N THR A 16 1.30 -17.48 -12.06
CA THR A 16 0.15 -17.75 -11.17
C THR A 16 0.32 -17.05 -9.82
N VAL A 17 1.50 -17.13 -9.22
CA VAL A 17 1.81 -16.45 -7.94
C VAL A 17 1.68 -14.94 -8.09
N LEU A 18 2.13 -14.36 -9.20
CA LEU A 18 1.98 -12.91 -9.47
C LEU A 18 0.51 -12.50 -9.53
N ILE A 19 -0.34 -13.29 -10.21
CA ILE A 19 -1.79 -13.01 -10.29
C ILE A 19 -2.41 -13.08 -8.90
N LEU A 20 -2.11 -14.13 -8.12
CA LEU A 20 -2.62 -14.29 -6.76
C LEU A 20 -2.15 -13.17 -5.83
N ALA A 21 -0.86 -12.82 -5.89
CA ALA A 21 -0.30 -11.71 -5.13
C ALA A 21 -0.92 -10.37 -5.53
N GLY A 22 -1.23 -10.18 -6.82
CA GLY A 22 -1.94 -8.99 -7.31
C GLY A 22 -3.37 -8.89 -6.78
N LEU A 23 -4.08 -10.01 -6.67
CA LEU A 23 -5.44 -10.05 -6.10
C LEU A 23 -5.45 -9.86 -4.57
N LEU A 24 -4.43 -10.37 -3.89
CA LEU A 24 -4.31 -10.35 -2.42
C LEU A 24 -3.40 -9.22 -1.91
N HIS A 25 -2.98 -8.28 -2.76
CA HIS A 25 -1.94 -7.30 -2.43
C HIS A 25 -2.24 -6.42 -1.22
N TRP A 26 -3.52 -6.16 -0.94
CA TRP A 26 -4.02 -5.41 0.22
C TRP A 26 -3.81 -6.14 1.55
N THR A 27 -3.67 -7.47 1.52
CA THR A 27 -3.40 -8.31 2.70
C THR A 27 -1.92 -8.66 2.85
N LEU A 28 -1.10 -8.38 1.83
CA LEU A 28 0.31 -8.77 1.81
C LEU A 28 1.21 -7.67 2.37
N PRO A 29 2.07 -7.96 3.37
CA PRO A 29 3.11 -7.02 3.79
C PRO A 29 4.07 -6.74 2.64
N SER A 30 4.54 -5.49 2.53
CA SER A 30 5.49 -5.08 1.48
C SER A 30 5.02 -5.41 0.05
N SER A 31 3.71 -5.35 -0.20
CA SER A 31 3.07 -5.81 -1.44
C SER A 31 3.68 -5.21 -2.71
N ARG A 32 4.05 -3.93 -2.70
CA ARG A 32 4.74 -3.28 -3.83
C ARG A 32 6.07 -3.95 -4.16
N TRP A 33 6.89 -4.22 -3.16
CA TRP A 33 8.18 -4.89 -3.35
C TRP A 33 7.98 -6.32 -3.86
N LEU A 34 7.04 -7.06 -3.27
CA LEU A 34 6.70 -8.43 -3.66
C LEU A 34 6.27 -8.49 -5.12
N LEU A 35 5.32 -7.66 -5.54
CA LEU A 35 4.81 -7.64 -6.91
C LEU A 35 5.92 -7.35 -7.92
N ILE A 36 6.78 -6.38 -7.62
CA ILE A 36 7.93 -6.03 -8.47
C ILE A 36 8.87 -7.23 -8.61
N HIS A 37 9.28 -7.88 -7.51
CA HIS A 37 10.31 -8.92 -7.54
C HIS A 37 9.79 -10.30 -7.97
N ILE A 38 8.52 -10.62 -7.67
CA ILE A 38 7.84 -11.79 -8.24
C ILE A 38 7.76 -11.63 -9.76
N PHE A 39 7.48 -10.43 -10.27
CA PHE A 39 7.48 -10.16 -11.70
C PHE A 39 8.90 -10.19 -12.30
N THR A 40 9.86 -9.43 -11.76
CA THR A 40 11.20 -9.27 -12.36
C THR A 40 12.10 -10.49 -12.16
N ILE A 41 12.16 -11.06 -10.95
CA ILE A 41 12.98 -12.24 -10.66
C ILE A 41 12.20 -13.52 -10.94
N GLY A 42 10.94 -13.60 -10.50
CA GLY A 42 10.12 -14.79 -10.70
C GLY A 42 9.78 -15.03 -12.17
N LEU A 43 9.13 -14.06 -12.84
CA LEU A 43 8.66 -14.25 -14.21
C LEU A 43 9.72 -13.90 -15.27
N VAL A 44 10.29 -12.68 -15.21
CA VAL A 44 11.18 -12.15 -16.26
C VAL A 44 12.54 -12.85 -16.26
N THR A 45 13.20 -13.00 -15.10
CA THR A 45 14.53 -13.64 -15.02
C THR A 45 14.48 -15.10 -15.45
N ASN A 46 13.48 -15.87 -15.01
CA ASN A 46 13.29 -17.24 -15.48
C ASN A 46 13.04 -17.30 -17.00
N SER A 47 12.30 -16.34 -17.55
CA SER A 47 12.11 -16.22 -19.00
C SER A 47 13.43 -15.93 -19.72
N ILE A 48 14.23 -14.97 -19.23
CA ILE A 48 15.53 -14.64 -19.81
C ILE A 48 16.47 -15.85 -19.77
N LEU A 49 16.57 -16.57 -18.66
CA LEU A 49 17.42 -17.77 -18.55
C LEU A 49 17.05 -18.84 -19.59
N LEU A 50 15.75 -19.15 -19.69
CA LEU A 50 15.25 -20.15 -20.64
C LEU A 50 15.49 -19.73 -22.10
N TRP A 51 15.12 -18.50 -22.42
CA TRP A 51 15.07 -18.03 -23.80
C TRP A 51 16.42 -17.57 -24.33
N SER A 52 17.27 -16.94 -23.51
CA SER A 52 18.63 -16.60 -23.92
C SER A 52 19.44 -17.84 -24.29
N GLN A 53 19.30 -18.93 -23.51
CA GLN A 53 19.94 -20.21 -23.81
C GLN A 53 19.43 -20.80 -25.13
N THR A 54 18.10 -20.91 -25.27
CA THR A 54 17.46 -21.50 -26.44
C THR A 54 17.75 -20.70 -27.72
N LEU A 55 17.75 -19.36 -27.62
CA LEU A 55 18.05 -18.49 -28.74
C LEU A 55 19.54 -18.47 -29.07
N ALA A 56 20.43 -18.52 -28.07
CA ALA A 56 21.87 -18.60 -28.31
C ALA A 56 22.24 -19.83 -29.15
N GLU A 57 21.70 -21.00 -28.81
CA GLU A 57 21.89 -22.24 -29.59
C GLU A 57 21.43 -22.07 -31.05
N ARG A 58 20.26 -21.46 -31.26
CA ARG A 58 19.72 -21.19 -32.61
C ARG A 58 20.53 -20.15 -33.38
N PHE A 59 20.97 -19.08 -32.72
CA PHE A 59 21.70 -17.98 -33.35
C PHE A 59 23.13 -18.38 -33.71
N LEU A 60 23.73 -19.30 -32.95
CA LEU A 60 25.04 -19.87 -33.21
C LEU A 60 25.00 -21.07 -34.17
N GLY A 61 23.82 -21.65 -34.40
CA GLY A 61 23.67 -22.88 -35.19
C GLY A 61 24.22 -24.12 -34.48
N TYR A 62 24.36 -24.09 -33.16
CA TYR A 62 24.98 -25.14 -32.36
C TYR A 62 24.06 -25.55 -31.22
N HIS A 63 23.70 -26.84 -31.17
CA HIS A 63 22.78 -27.39 -30.17
C HIS A 63 23.57 -28.09 -29.06
N LEU A 64 23.21 -27.80 -27.81
CA LEU A 64 23.89 -28.41 -26.67
C LEU A 64 23.53 -29.89 -26.50
N PRO A 65 24.52 -30.74 -26.16
CA PRO A 65 24.31 -32.17 -25.87
C PRO A 65 23.26 -32.40 -24.77
N PRO A 66 22.45 -33.48 -24.85
CA PRO A 66 21.40 -33.79 -23.87
C PRO A 66 21.91 -33.89 -22.42
N GLU A 67 23.12 -34.40 -22.22
CA GLU A 67 23.78 -34.56 -20.92
C GLU A 67 23.99 -33.24 -20.17
N ARG A 68 24.23 -32.12 -20.89
CA ARG A 68 24.41 -30.79 -20.26
C ARG A 68 23.07 -30.12 -19.90
N ARG A 69 21.93 -30.69 -20.27
CA ARG A 69 20.59 -30.12 -19.98
C ARG A 69 20.22 -30.17 -18.50
N ALA A 70 20.74 -31.15 -17.75
CA ALA A 70 20.53 -31.24 -16.31
C ALA A 70 21.16 -30.06 -15.56
N VAL A 71 22.39 -29.68 -15.95
CA VAL A 71 23.10 -28.53 -15.40
C VAL A 71 22.34 -27.23 -15.64
N GLN A 72 21.74 -27.06 -16.84
CA GLN A 72 20.90 -25.91 -17.13
C GLN A 72 19.67 -25.82 -16.22
N LEU A 73 19.03 -26.95 -15.93
CA LEU A 73 17.89 -26.99 -14.99
C LEU A 73 18.34 -26.63 -13.57
N GLY A 74 19.51 -27.10 -13.13
CA GLY A 74 20.08 -26.77 -11.83
C GLY A 74 20.19 -25.26 -11.61
N ARG A 75 20.66 -24.51 -12.62
CA ARG A 75 20.76 -23.04 -12.56
C ARG A 75 19.41 -22.35 -12.46
N ILE A 76 18.42 -22.82 -13.22
CA ILE A 76 17.05 -22.29 -13.15
C ILE A 76 16.51 -22.49 -11.73
N TYR A 77 16.64 -23.70 -11.16
CA TYR A 77 16.17 -23.97 -9.80
C TYR A 77 16.95 -23.19 -8.73
N ALA A 78 18.25 -22.96 -8.91
CA ALA A 78 19.04 -22.11 -8.00
C ALA A 78 18.51 -20.67 -7.93
N VAL A 79 18.14 -20.06 -9.05
CA VAL A 79 17.50 -18.72 -9.05
C VAL A 79 16.16 -18.74 -8.32
N ASN A 80 15.35 -19.78 -8.49
CA ASN A 80 14.05 -19.88 -7.83
C ASN A 80 14.19 -20.09 -6.31
N LEU A 81 15.14 -20.92 -5.88
CA LEU A 81 15.48 -21.07 -4.48
C LEU A 81 15.97 -19.74 -3.89
N GLY A 82 16.88 -19.06 -4.59
CA GLY A 82 17.37 -17.76 -4.18
C GLY A 82 16.25 -16.72 -4.04
N LEU A 83 15.29 -16.69 -4.96
CA LEU A 83 14.12 -15.80 -4.87
C LEU A 83 13.26 -16.11 -3.65
N VAL A 84 12.96 -17.38 -3.38
CA VAL A 84 12.19 -17.76 -2.18
C VAL A 84 12.91 -17.32 -0.91
N VAL A 85 14.22 -17.55 -0.83
CA VAL A 85 15.06 -17.12 0.30
C VAL A 85 15.06 -15.59 0.44
N THR A 86 15.18 -14.85 -0.67
CA THR A 86 15.10 -13.37 -0.66
C THR A 86 13.72 -12.88 -0.19
N ILE A 87 12.62 -13.51 -0.62
CA ILE A 87 11.27 -13.16 -0.15
C ILE A 87 11.16 -13.38 1.36
N VAL A 88 11.60 -14.53 1.88
CA VAL A 88 11.60 -14.83 3.31
C VAL A 88 12.44 -13.81 4.08
N GLY A 89 13.63 -13.47 3.58
CA GLY A 89 14.50 -12.47 4.20
C GLY A 89 13.85 -11.08 4.28
N ILE A 90 13.22 -10.62 3.20
CA ILE A 90 12.54 -9.31 3.19
C ILE A 90 11.31 -9.29 4.08
N LEU A 91 10.47 -10.33 4.04
CA LEU A 91 9.27 -10.41 4.88
C LEU A 91 9.59 -10.56 6.36
N GLY A 92 10.70 -11.24 6.69
CA GLY A 92 11.21 -11.35 8.05
C GLY A 92 12.08 -10.17 8.49
N THR A 93 12.33 -9.16 7.63
CA THR A 93 13.29 -8.06 7.87
C THR A 93 14.72 -8.52 8.21
N TRP A 94 15.12 -9.69 7.71
CA TRP A 94 16.43 -10.31 7.92
C TRP A 94 17.35 -10.08 6.71
N TRP A 95 18.12 -8.99 6.73
CA TRP A 95 18.98 -8.61 5.61
C TRP A 95 20.04 -9.68 5.26
N GLN A 96 20.49 -10.48 6.24
CA GLN A 96 21.43 -11.58 6.03
C GLN A 96 20.80 -12.72 5.22
N VAL A 97 19.52 -13.03 5.48
CA VAL A 97 18.77 -14.03 4.69
C VAL A 97 18.55 -13.51 3.28
N THR A 98 18.20 -12.22 3.14
CA THR A 98 18.14 -11.53 1.84
C THR A 98 19.47 -11.62 1.07
N MET A 99 20.60 -11.45 1.77
CA MET A 99 21.94 -11.60 1.21
C MET A 99 22.20 -13.00 0.67
N VAL A 100 21.85 -14.05 1.43
CA VAL A 100 21.99 -15.45 0.96
C VAL A 100 21.16 -15.67 -0.31
N GLY A 101 19.91 -15.22 -0.34
CA GLY A 101 19.06 -15.31 -1.53
C GLY A 101 19.64 -14.57 -2.73
N ALA A 102 20.17 -13.36 -2.52
CA ALA A 102 20.83 -12.57 -3.56
C ALA A 102 22.12 -13.21 -4.10
N ILE A 103 22.93 -13.83 -3.23
CA ILE A 103 24.14 -14.58 -3.65
C ILE A 103 23.76 -15.77 -4.53
N LEU A 104 22.71 -16.51 -4.18
CA LEU A 104 22.21 -17.63 -4.99
C LEU A 104 21.75 -17.15 -6.38
N ILE A 105 20.98 -16.07 -6.43
CA ILE A 105 20.49 -15.48 -7.69
C ILE A 105 21.68 -14.96 -8.52
N GLY A 106 22.54 -14.13 -7.93
CA GLY A 106 23.70 -13.53 -8.59
C GLY A 106 24.69 -14.59 -9.09
N GLY A 107 25.02 -15.58 -8.26
CA GLY A 107 25.90 -16.69 -8.63
C GLY A 107 25.35 -17.52 -9.80
N ALA A 108 24.05 -17.80 -9.80
CA ALA A 108 23.41 -18.52 -10.90
C ALA A 108 23.43 -17.73 -12.22
N LEU A 109 23.28 -16.40 -12.18
CA LEU A 109 23.36 -15.55 -13.37
C LEU A 109 24.79 -15.34 -13.86
N ALA A 110 25.77 -15.21 -12.96
CA ALA A 110 27.18 -15.20 -13.32
C ALA A 110 27.61 -16.51 -14.00
N TRP A 111 27.14 -17.65 -13.47
CA TRP A 111 27.31 -18.95 -14.13
C TRP A 111 26.62 -18.97 -15.51
N HIS A 112 25.40 -18.44 -15.63
CA HIS A 112 24.72 -18.36 -16.92
C HIS A 112 25.50 -17.54 -17.95
N ALA A 113 26.02 -16.38 -17.57
CA ALA A 113 26.87 -15.54 -18.43
C ALA A 113 28.10 -16.30 -18.94
N LEU A 114 28.84 -16.95 -18.03
CA LEU A 114 30.02 -17.74 -18.38
C LEU A 114 29.66 -18.86 -19.35
N SER A 115 28.52 -19.54 -19.14
CA SER A 115 28.12 -20.63 -20.04
C SER A 115 27.75 -20.17 -21.44
N LEU A 116 27.14 -19.00 -21.59
CA LEU A 116 26.84 -18.44 -22.89
C LEU A 116 28.12 -18.01 -23.61
N ALA A 117 29.09 -17.45 -22.88
CA ALA A 117 30.40 -17.11 -23.43
C ALA A 117 31.17 -18.36 -23.90
N LEU A 118 31.13 -19.45 -23.12
CA LEU A 118 31.71 -20.74 -23.50
C LEU A 118 30.99 -21.34 -24.71
N LEU A 119 29.66 -21.23 -24.78
CA LEU A 119 28.87 -21.69 -25.92
C LEU A 119 29.26 -20.98 -27.22
N ILE A 120 29.55 -19.67 -27.18
CA ILE A 120 30.06 -18.92 -28.34
C ILE A 120 31.38 -19.52 -28.82
N ARG A 121 32.32 -19.79 -27.89
CA ARG A 121 33.63 -20.37 -28.23
C ARG A 121 33.50 -21.77 -28.80
N GLU A 122 32.67 -22.61 -28.20
CA GLU A 122 32.41 -23.99 -28.65
C GLU A 122 31.77 -24.01 -30.04
N ALA A 123 30.76 -23.16 -30.28
CA ALA A 123 30.13 -23.03 -31.58
C ALA A 123 31.08 -22.50 -32.66
N GLN A 124 31.94 -21.53 -32.33
CA GLN A 124 32.94 -21.01 -33.27
C GLN A 124 33.97 -22.07 -33.66
N ARG A 125 34.42 -22.90 -32.71
CA ARG A 125 35.32 -24.03 -32.99
C ARG A 125 34.65 -25.05 -33.90
N HIS A 126 33.43 -25.48 -33.55
CA HIS A 126 32.67 -26.44 -34.35
C HIS A 126 32.46 -25.93 -35.78
N ARG A 127 32.08 -24.66 -35.97
CA ARG A 127 31.90 -24.08 -37.31
C ARG A 127 33.19 -24.00 -38.11
N ALA A 128 34.30 -23.63 -37.46
CA ALA A 128 35.61 -23.63 -38.10
C ALA A 128 36.02 -25.05 -38.54
N GLU A 129 35.77 -26.06 -37.71
CA GLU A 129 36.02 -27.48 -38.03
C GLU A 129 35.14 -27.99 -39.18
N THR A 130 33.88 -27.54 -39.26
CA THR A 130 32.95 -27.93 -40.35
C THR A 130 33.06 -27.04 -41.61
N GLY A 131 34.04 -26.13 -41.67
CA GLY A 131 34.24 -25.21 -42.81
C GLY A 131 33.15 -24.14 -42.96
N GLU A 132 32.32 -23.91 -41.94
CA GLU A 132 31.34 -22.83 -41.90
C GLU A 132 31.98 -21.52 -41.41
N GLY A 133 31.59 -20.39 -42.00
CA GLY A 133 32.02 -19.07 -41.52
C GLY A 133 31.49 -18.72 -40.11
N PRO A 134 31.86 -17.57 -39.53
CA PRO A 134 31.33 -17.12 -38.24
C PRO A 134 29.79 -17.03 -38.24
N ALA A 135 29.15 -17.35 -37.11
CA ALA A 135 27.70 -17.24 -37.01
C ALA A 135 27.24 -15.78 -37.13
N GLU A 136 26.36 -15.51 -38.09
CA GLU A 136 25.86 -14.17 -38.45
C GLU A 136 25.23 -13.45 -37.25
N GLN A 137 24.67 -14.21 -36.30
CA GLN A 137 23.92 -13.70 -35.15
C GLN A 137 24.71 -13.81 -33.83
N THR A 138 26.01 -14.10 -33.87
CA THR A 138 26.88 -14.20 -32.68
C THR A 138 26.79 -12.96 -31.79
N LEU A 139 26.73 -11.77 -32.40
CA LEU A 139 26.66 -10.51 -31.68
C LEU A 139 25.42 -10.42 -30.75
N SER A 140 24.28 -10.98 -31.17
CA SER A 140 23.07 -11.02 -30.35
C SER A 140 23.23 -11.91 -29.11
N VAL A 141 24.11 -12.90 -29.14
CA VAL A 141 24.42 -13.72 -27.96
C VAL A 141 25.28 -12.95 -26.95
N TRP A 142 26.17 -12.07 -27.42
CA TRP A 142 26.93 -11.17 -26.52
C TRP A 142 26.05 -10.21 -25.72
N TYR A 143 24.89 -9.80 -26.25
CA TYR A 143 23.90 -9.07 -25.46
C TYR A 143 23.37 -9.88 -24.28
N PHE A 144 23.14 -11.18 -24.46
CA PHE A 144 22.70 -12.06 -23.38
C PHE A 144 23.79 -12.29 -22.33
N VAL A 145 25.05 -12.39 -22.77
CA VAL A 145 26.20 -12.45 -21.86
C VAL A 145 26.29 -11.16 -21.04
N ALA A 146 26.29 -10.00 -21.70
CA ALA A 146 26.36 -8.70 -21.04
C ALA A 146 25.19 -8.47 -20.07
N SER A 147 23.97 -8.82 -20.49
CA SER A 147 22.77 -8.83 -19.64
C SER A 147 23.01 -9.64 -18.36
N ALA A 148 23.39 -10.91 -18.49
CA ALA A 148 23.56 -11.81 -17.35
C ALA A 148 24.69 -11.36 -16.39
N CYS A 149 25.72 -10.66 -16.88
CA CYS A 149 26.76 -10.07 -16.05
C CYS A 149 26.29 -8.89 -15.17
N MET A 150 25.20 -8.20 -15.51
CA MET A 150 24.72 -7.03 -14.76
C MET A 150 23.95 -7.41 -13.49
N LEU A 151 23.19 -8.50 -13.54
CA LEU A 151 22.31 -8.90 -12.44
C LEU A 151 23.04 -9.18 -11.11
N PRO A 152 24.22 -9.82 -11.06
CA PRO A 152 24.94 -10.04 -9.80
C PRO A 152 25.22 -8.73 -9.04
N PHE A 153 25.64 -7.67 -9.74
CA PHE A 153 25.84 -6.35 -9.15
C PHE A 153 24.52 -5.74 -8.71
N GLY A 154 23.48 -5.83 -9.56
CA GLY A 154 22.13 -5.39 -9.21
C GLY A 154 21.60 -6.08 -7.94
N ALA A 155 21.80 -7.38 -7.80
CA ALA A 155 21.42 -8.15 -6.61
C ALA A 155 22.18 -7.67 -5.36
N GLY A 156 23.48 -7.39 -5.49
CA GLY A 156 24.28 -6.80 -4.40
C GLY A 156 23.73 -5.47 -3.89
N PHE A 157 23.38 -4.54 -4.78
CA PHE A 157 22.70 -3.30 -4.38
C PHE A 157 21.31 -3.55 -3.80
N GLY A 158 20.63 -4.63 -4.20
CA GLY A 158 19.37 -5.07 -3.56
C GLY A 158 19.56 -5.45 -2.09
N VAL A 159 20.67 -6.09 -1.75
CA VAL A 159 21.05 -6.40 -0.36
C VAL A 159 21.37 -5.12 0.41
N ALA A 160 22.12 -4.19 -0.19
CA ALA A 160 22.43 -2.90 0.43
C ALA A 160 21.14 -2.12 0.77
N LEU A 161 20.16 -2.12 -0.13
CA LEU A 161 18.85 -1.51 0.12
C LEU A 161 18.09 -2.20 1.26
N ALA A 162 18.21 -3.53 1.40
CA ALA A 162 17.59 -4.29 2.47
C ALA A 162 18.27 -4.08 3.83
N TYR A 163 19.55 -3.72 3.85
CA TYR A 163 20.27 -3.31 5.06
C TYR A 163 19.76 -1.96 5.59
N GLY A 164 19.49 -1.01 4.69
CA GLY A 164 18.91 0.29 5.01
C GLY A 164 19.97 1.37 5.30
N PHE A 165 20.13 2.32 4.39
CA PHE A 165 20.99 3.50 4.53
C PHE A 165 20.15 4.79 4.61
N ALA A 166 20.76 5.90 5.01
CA ALA A 166 20.15 7.23 4.94
C ALA A 166 20.19 7.78 3.50
N ASP A 167 19.28 8.70 3.17
CA ASP A 167 19.37 9.48 1.93
C ASP A 167 20.51 10.50 2.05
N PRO A 168 21.25 10.80 0.95
CA PRO A 168 21.00 10.42 -0.45
C PRO A 168 21.57 9.05 -0.86
N THR A 169 22.37 8.40 -0.01
CA THR A 169 23.02 7.12 -0.33
C THR A 169 22.01 6.01 -0.67
N GLN A 170 20.90 5.93 0.07
CA GLN A 170 19.81 4.98 -0.20
C GLN A 170 19.20 5.21 -1.59
N ALA A 171 18.93 6.46 -1.97
CA ALA A 171 18.45 6.80 -3.30
C ALA A 171 19.50 6.48 -4.39
N GLY A 172 20.78 6.76 -4.15
CA GLY A 172 21.92 6.36 -4.99
C GLY A 172 21.92 4.86 -5.29
N PHE A 173 21.80 4.05 -4.24
CA PHE A 173 21.72 2.59 -4.35
C PHE A 173 20.46 2.12 -5.05
N LEU A 174 19.32 2.80 -4.86
CA LEU A 174 18.08 2.48 -5.56
C LEU A 174 18.22 2.70 -7.08
N VAL A 175 18.71 3.86 -7.49
CA VAL A 175 18.94 4.16 -8.92
C VAL A 175 19.94 3.19 -9.52
N THR A 176 21.00 2.86 -8.79
CA THR A 176 22.01 1.90 -9.24
C THR A 176 21.44 0.50 -9.39
N HIS A 177 20.67 0.04 -8.40
CA HIS A 177 19.94 -1.23 -8.45
C HIS A 177 18.99 -1.29 -9.64
N GLN A 178 18.22 -0.22 -9.88
CA GLN A 178 17.31 -0.13 -11.03
C GLN A 178 18.10 -0.11 -12.34
N ALA A 179 19.15 0.70 -12.48
CA ALA A 179 19.94 0.77 -13.70
C ALA A 179 20.56 -0.59 -14.06
N LEU A 180 21.15 -1.30 -13.10
CA LEU A 180 21.76 -2.60 -13.36
C LEU A 180 20.72 -3.67 -13.74
N ASN A 181 19.57 -3.73 -13.07
CA ASN A 181 18.58 -4.78 -13.30
C ASN A 181 17.63 -4.48 -14.47
N ILE A 182 17.20 -3.23 -14.58
CA ILE A 182 16.21 -2.80 -15.55
C ILE A 182 16.87 -2.40 -16.87
N PHE A 183 17.87 -1.51 -16.83
CA PHE A 183 18.56 -1.07 -18.05
C PHE A 183 19.61 -2.09 -18.50
N GLY A 184 20.39 -2.63 -17.56
CA GLY A 184 21.37 -3.67 -17.81
C GLY A 184 20.75 -5.01 -18.12
N PHE A 185 20.33 -5.75 -17.10
CA PHE A 185 19.87 -7.14 -17.24
C PHE A 185 18.67 -7.28 -18.19
N LEU A 186 17.54 -6.63 -17.91
CA LEU A 186 16.36 -6.71 -18.76
C LEU A 186 16.58 -6.04 -20.13
N GLY A 187 17.10 -4.82 -20.14
CA GLY A 187 17.27 -4.02 -21.35
C GLY A 187 18.21 -4.64 -22.39
N LEU A 188 19.38 -5.13 -21.97
CA LEU A 188 20.32 -5.80 -22.88
C LEU A 188 19.75 -7.12 -23.42
N ALA A 189 19.06 -7.90 -22.59
CA ALA A 189 18.38 -9.11 -23.05
C ALA A 189 17.31 -8.79 -24.11
N ALA A 190 16.49 -7.77 -23.86
CA ALA A 190 15.50 -7.29 -24.81
C ALA A 190 16.14 -6.85 -26.14
N ALA A 191 17.20 -6.05 -26.09
CA ALA A 191 17.94 -5.60 -27.27
C ALA A 191 18.51 -6.78 -28.08
N GLY A 192 19.05 -7.80 -27.42
CA GLY A 192 19.57 -9.01 -28.06
C GLY A 192 18.51 -9.78 -28.85
N VAL A 193 17.31 -9.95 -28.27
CA VAL A 193 16.18 -10.63 -28.94
C VAL A 193 15.65 -9.80 -30.10
N LEU A 194 15.39 -8.51 -29.88
CA LEU A 194 14.69 -7.66 -30.84
C LEU A 194 15.50 -7.44 -32.12
N GLN A 195 16.83 -7.37 -32.04
CA GLN A 195 17.68 -7.21 -33.22
C GLN A 195 17.54 -8.35 -34.24
N VAL A 196 17.16 -9.55 -33.80
CA VAL A 196 16.96 -10.71 -34.68
C VAL A 196 15.48 -10.92 -34.99
N MET A 197 14.61 -10.76 -33.99
CA MET A 197 13.20 -11.11 -34.12
C MET A 197 12.38 -10.04 -34.84
N PHE A 198 12.68 -8.76 -34.62
CA PHE A 198 11.90 -7.65 -35.18
C PHE A 198 11.86 -7.62 -36.72
N PRO A 199 12.98 -7.77 -37.45
CA PRO A 199 12.94 -7.85 -38.92
C PRO A 199 12.02 -8.98 -39.43
N ARG A 200 12.05 -10.12 -38.74
CA ARG A 200 11.25 -11.31 -39.09
C ARG A 200 9.76 -11.14 -38.80
N LEU A 201 9.41 -10.39 -37.75
CA LEU A 201 8.01 -10.10 -37.39
C LEU A 201 7.25 -9.35 -38.49
N PHE A 202 7.91 -8.40 -39.16
CA PHE A 202 7.32 -7.59 -40.21
C PHE A 202 7.63 -8.10 -41.63
N GLY A 203 8.31 -9.24 -41.76
CA GLY A 203 8.65 -9.84 -43.05
C GLY A 203 9.62 -9.00 -43.88
N ASP A 204 10.55 -8.30 -43.21
CA ASP A 204 11.65 -7.58 -43.86
C ASP A 204 12.97 -7.98 -43.18
N PRO A 205 13.59 -9.10 -43.59
CA PRO A 205 14.78 -9.64 -42.94
C PRO A 205 16.04 -8.81 -43.21
N HIS A 206 16.01 -7.84 -44.14
CA HIS A 206 17.17 -7.10 -44.61
C HIS A 206 17.28 -5.68 -44.04
N VAL A 207 16.44 -5.32 -43.06
CA VAL A 207 16.57 -4.06 -42.30
C VAL A 207 17.98 -3.95 -41.71
N GLY A 208 18.64 -2.81 -41.96
CA GLY A 208 20.07 -2.62 -41.76
C GLY A 208 20.60 -3.04 -40.39
N THR A 209 21.40 -4.11 -40.39
CA THR A 209 22.07 -4.69 -39.20
C THR A 209 23.43 -4.05 -38.91
N ARG A 210 23.87 -3.07 -39.70
CA ARG A 210 25.17 -2.40 -39.56
C ARG A 210 25.33 -1.63 -38.25
N ARG A 211 24.21 -1.30 -37.58
CA ARG A 211 24.20 -0.50 -36.34
C ARG A 211 24.30 -1.33 -35.04
N ARG A 212 24.20 -2.66 -35.14
CA ARG A 212 24.19 -3.59 -34.00
C ARG A 212 25.41 -3.48 -33.06
N PRO A 213 26.68 -3.40 -33.54
CA PRO A 213 27.82 -3.37 -32.61
C PRO A 213 27.88 -2.10 -31.76
N TYR A 214 27.45 -0.95 -32.31
CA TYR A 214 27.45 0.31 -31.56
C TYR A 214 26.48 0.26 -30.37
N ALA A 215 25.31 -0.35 -30.53
CA ALA A 215 24.35 -0.47 -29.43
C ALA A 215 24.88 -1.34 -28.27
N LEU A 216 25.75 -2.32 -28.54
CA LEU A 216 26.36 -3.18 -27.51
C LEU A 216 27.42 -2.41 -26.68
N ILE A 217 27.90 -1.28 -27.18
CA ILE A 217 28.83 -0.38 -26.48
C ILE A 217 28.03 0.71 -25.74
N VAL A 218 27.10 1.35 -26.44
CA VAL A 218 26.36 2.51 -25.94
C VAL A 218 25.42 2.15 -24.79
N LEU A 219 24.73 1.00 -24.85
CA LEU A 219 23.79 0.60 -23.80
C LEU A 219 24.51 0.35 -22.45
N PRO A 220 25.56 -0.50 -22.36
CA PRO A 220 26.30 -0.65 -21.12
C PRO A 220 26.99 0.63 -20.64
N LEU A 221 27.47 1.48 -21.56
CA LEU A 221 28.03 2.78 -21.21
C LEU A 221 26.99 3.67 -20.53
N GLY A 222 25.76 3.72 -21.05
CA GLY A 222 24.66 4.44 -20.41
C GLY A 222 24.36 3.93 -18.99
N VAL A 223 24.33 2.60 -18.82
CA VAL A 223 24.17 1.98 -17.48
C VAL A 223 25.30 2.39 -16.53
N ALA A 224 26.55 2.31 -17.00
CA ALA A 224 27.72 2.64 -16.18
C ALA A 224 27.73 4.11 -15.77
N VAL A 225 27.43 5.04 -16.69
CA VAL A 225 27.34 6.47 -16.40
C VAL A 225 26.19 6.77 -15.44
N THR A 226 25.03 6.12 -15.59
CA THR A 226 23.92 6.25 -14.65
C THR A 226 24.30 5.78 -13.24
N CYS A 227 24.97 4.63 -13.13
CA CYS A 227 25.45 4.13 -11.84
C CYS A 227 26.51 5.05 -11.23
N ALA A 228 27.47 5.54 -12.02
CA ALA A 228 28.51 6.47 -11.54
C ALA A 228 27.90 7.79 -11.05
N GLY A 229 26.93 8.34 -11.78
CA GLY A 229 26.18 9.52 -11.36
C GLY A 229 25.40 9.27 -10.06
N ALA A 230 24.70 8.15 -9.96
CA ALA A 230 23.92 7.81 -8.77
C ALA A 230 24.79 7.55 -7.53
N LEU A 231 25.90 6.83 -7.67
CA LEU A 231 26.81 6.51 -6.56
C LEU A 231 27.66 7.71 -6.11
N SER A 232 27.85 8.69 -7.00
CA SER A 232 28.59 9.92 -6.69
C SER A 232 27.67 11.08 -6.28
N ASP A 233 26.37 10.83 -6.08
CA ASP A 233 25.36 11.85 -5.78
C ASP A 233 25.32 13.00 -6.81
N GLN A 234 25.47 12.66 -8.09
CA GLN A 234 25.47 13.58 -9.22
C GLN A 234 24.24 13.31 -10.12
N PRO A 235 23.06 13.89 -9.81
CA PRO A 235 21.82 13.66 -10.55
C PRO A 235 21.93 13.99 -12.04
N VAL A 236 22.66 15.06 -12.38
CA VAL A 236 22.89 15.48 -13.78
C VAL A 236 23.69 14.41 -14.52
N LEU A 237 24.74 13.86 -13.91
CA LEU A 237 25.52 12.79 -14.51
C LEU A 237 24.67 11.51 -14.66
N ALA A 238 23.83 11.20 -13.67
CA ALA A 238 22.91 10.07 -13.75
C ALA A 238 21.91 10.24 -14.92
N ALA A 239 21.37 11.44 -15.10
CA ALA A 239 20.47 11.81 -16.20
C ALA A 239 21.17 11.76 -17.57
N VAL A 240 22.43 12.20 -17.66
CA VAL A 240 23.26 12.04 -18.87
C VAL A 240 23.39 10.55 -19.22
N GLY A 241 23.65 9.68 -18.23
CA GLY A 241 23.69 8.23 -18.44
C GLY A 241 22.37 7.68 -18.98
N VAL A 242 21.23 8.16 -18.47
CA VAL A 242 19.90 7.78 -18.97
C VAL A 242 19.71 8.24 -20.42
N GLY A 243 20.17 9.45 -20.76
CA GLY A 243 20.17 9.97 -22.14
C GLY A 243 21.03 9.14 -23.09
N VAL A 244 22.23 8.75 -22.68
CA VAL A 244 23.11 7.83 -23.43
C VAL A 244 22.43 6.48 -23.65
N TYR A 245 21.78 5.95 -22.61
CA TYR A 245 21.03 4.70 -22.71
C TYR A 245 19.83 4.81 -23.68
N ALA A 246 19.09 5.92 -23.65
CA ALA A 246 18.02 6.20 -24.60
C ALA A 246 18.54 6.30 -26.04
N ALA A 247 19.69 6.94 -26.26
CA ALA A 247 20.34 6.97 -27.57
C ALA A 247 20.72 5.54 -28.05
N GLY A 248 21.19 4.68 -27.15
CA GLY A 248 21.41 3.25 -27.43
C GLY A 248 20.15 2.56 -27.95
N TRP A 249 18.99 2.84 -27.36
CA TRP A 249 17.71 2.30 -27.83
C TRP A 249 17.25 2.89 -29.17
N LEU A 250 17.57 4.14 -29.47
CA LEU A 250 17.35 4.71 -30.81
C LEU A 250 18.22 4.03 -31.88
N ILE A 251 19.42 3.57 -31.53
CA ILE A 251 20.26 2.76 -32.42
C ILE A 251 19.61 1.38 -32.67
N VAL A 252 19.05 0.75 -31.63
CA VAL A 252 18.37 -0.56 -31.74
C VAL A 252 17.05 -0.45 -32.50
N ALA A 253 16.18 0.49 -32.15
CA ALA A 253 14.82 0.61 -32.67
C ALA A 253 14.72 1.43 -33.97
N GLY A 254 15.63 2.39 -34.18
CA GLY A 254 15.60 3.35 -35.29
C GLY A 254 15.47 2.73 -36.69
N PRO A 255 16.23 1.68 -37.04
CA PRO A 255 16.08 1.01 -38.34
C PRO A 255 14.67 0.48 -38.61
N PHE A 256 13.92 0.18 -37.55
CA PHE A 256 12.61 -0.46 -37.63
C PHE A 256 11.45 0.53 -37.68
N VAL A 257 11.65 1.79 -37.29
CA VAL A 257 10.59 2.82 -37.26
C VAL A 257 9.92 2.96 -38.63
N ARG A 258 10.70 3.01 -39.72
CA ARG A 258 10.15 3.09 -41.09
C ARG A 258 9.32 1.87 -41.48
N VAL A 259 9.66 0.69 -40.97
CA VAL A 259 8.92 -0.56 -41.25
C VAL A 259 7.59 -0.55 -40.52
N VAL A 260 7.58 -0.16 -39.25
CA VAL A 260 6.35 -0.05 -38.44
C VAL A 260 5.39 0.99 -39.02
N LEU A 261 5.90 2.15 -39.46
CA LEU A 261 5.06 3.20 -40.04
C LEU A 261 4.44 2.79 -41.40
N ARG A 262 5.08 1.88 -42.15
CA ARG A 262 4.58 1.41 -43.44
C ARG A 262 3.64 0.20 -43.34
N LYS A 263 3.80 -0.64 -42.32
CA LYS A 263 3.06 -1.89 -42.15
C LYS A 263 2.21 -1.83 -40.89
N ALA A 264 0.89 -1.75 -41.06
CA ALA A 264 -0.05 -1.75 -39.95
C ALA A 264 0.10 -3.02 -39.08
N PRO A 265 -0.04 -2.90 -37.74
CA PRO A 265 -0.05 -4.06 -36.86
C PRO A 265 -1.19 -5.02 -37.21
N HIS A 266 -0.89 -6.32 -37.26
CA HIS A 266 -1.84 -7.35 -37.69
C HIS A 266 -1.94 -8.54 -36.72
N SER A 267 -1.16 -8.53 -35.65
CA SER A 267 -1.09 -9.54 -34.59
C SER A 267 -0.76 -8.87 -33.27
N TYR A 268 -1.00 -9.58 -32.16
CA TYR A 268 -0.63 -9.12 -30.82
C TYR A 268 0.84 -8.74 -30.75
N ALA A 269 1.74 -9.59 -31.28
CA ALA A 269 3.18 -9.36 -31.26
C ALA A 269 3.58 -8.06 -32.00
N THR A 270 3.04 -7.86 -33.20
CA THR A 270 3.36 -6.69 -34.04
C THR A 270 2.81 -5.37 -33.50
N ALA A 271 1.86 -5.40 -32.56
CA ALA A 271 1.33 -4.21 -31.90
C ALA A 271 1.98 -3.98 -30.52
N SER A 272 2.08 -5.04 -29.71
CA SER A 272 2.60 -5.01 -28.35
C SER A 272 4.09 -4.67 -28.29
N ILE A 273 4.91 -5.16 -29.22
CA ILE A 273 6.37 -4.91 -29.19
C ILE A 273 6.70 -3.44 -29.50
N PRO A 274 6.19 -2.82 -30.60
CA PRO A 274 6.42 -1.39 -30.82
C PRO A 274 5.86 -0.51 -29.70
N ALA A 275 4.68 -0.83 -29.18
CA ALA A 275 4.09 -0.07 -28.07
C ALA A 275 4.96 -0.17 -26.78
N ALA A 276 5.53 -1.35 -26.49
CA ALA A 276 6.49 -1.50 -25.39
C ALA A 276 7.74 -0.62 -25.58
N LEU A 277 8.25 -0.48 -26.81
CA LEU A 277 9.39 0.40 -27.10
C LEU A 277 9.03 1.88 -26.94
N LEU A 278 7.81 2.28 -27.28
CA LEU A 278 7.33 3.64 -27.01
C LEU A 278 7.26 3.92 -25.51
N TRP A 279 6.72 2.98 -24.72
CA TRP A 279 6.72 3.08 -23.26
C TRP A 279 8.12 3.13 -22.67
N LEU A 280 9.07 2.38 -23.23
CA LEU A 280 10.46 2.44 -22.81
C LEU A 280 11.04 3.84 -23.03
N ILE A 281 10.93 4.39 -24.24
CA ILE A 281 11.49 5.71 -24.56
C ILE A 281 10.80 6.80 -23.70
N GLY A 282 9.47 6.77 -23.59
CA GLY A 282 8.74 7.70 -22.74
C GLY A 282 9.14 7.61 -21.27
N SER A 283 9.31 6.39 -20.75
CA SER A 283 9.76 6.17 -19.37
C SER A 283 11.19 6.66 -19.14
N LEU A 284 12.10 6.48 -20.11
CA LEU A 284 13.48 6.97 -20.01
C LEU A 284 13.55 8.50 -20.04
N ILE A 285 12.75 9.15 -20.90
CA ILE A 285 12.65 10.62 -20.94
C ILE A 285 12.14 11.16 -19.61
N ALA A 286 11.03 10.62 -19.11
CA ALA A 286 10.47 11.04 -17.84
C ALA A 286 11.44 10.77 -16.67
N TYR A 287 12.17 9.65 -16.71
CA TYR A 287 13.18 9.33 -15.70
C TYR A 287 14.35 10.33 -15.71
N GLY A 288 14.84 10.69 -16.90
CA GLY A 288 15.84 11.75 -17.06
C GLY A 288 15.34 13.11 -16.54
N VAL A 289 14.09 13.48 -16.84
CA VAL A 289 13.48 14.72 -16.34
C VAL A 289 13.38 14.71 -14.81
N ILE A 290 12.97 13.60 -14.19
CA ILE A 290 12.88 13.51 -12.72
C ILE A 290 14.25 13.70 -12.08
N LEU A 291 15.29 13.08 -12.64
CA LEU A 291 16.67 13.23 -12.18
C LEU A 291 17.19 14.66 -12.35
N LEU A 292 16.74 15.39 -13.37
CA LEU A 292 17.17 16.77 -13.62
C LEU A 292 16.40 17.83 -12.81
N THR A 293 15.16 17.55 -12.41
CA THR A 293 14.23 18.58 -11.89
C THR A 293 14.09 18.60 -10.37
N GLY A 294 14.78 17.74 -9.63
CA GLY A 294 14.70 17.81 -8.17
C GLY A 294 15.66 16.86 -7.45
N PRO A 295 15.60 16.81 -6.10
CA PRO A 295 16.56 16.09 -5.28
C PRO A 295 16.49 14.57 -5.50
N PHE A 296 17.59 13.89 -5.15
CA PHE A 296 17.78 12.44 -5.27
C PHE A 296 17.01 11.72 -4.14
N GLU A 297 15.68 11.67 -4.27
CA GLU A 297 14.78 11.07 -3.26
C GLU A 297 14.11 9.79 -3.76
N THR A 298 14.09 8.77 -2.90
CA THR A 298 13.50 7.46 -3.19
C THR A 298 12.01 7.53 -3.58
N SER A 299 11.24 8.42 -2.97
CA SER A 299 9.80 8.62 -3.25
C SER A 299 9.54 8.96 -4.71
N ARG A 300 10.28 9.93 -5.27
CA ARG A 300 10.16 10.41 -6.67
C ARG A 300 10.58 9.34 -7.68
N ILE A 301 11.66 8.61 -7.37
CA ILE A 301 12.26 7.61 -8.26
C ILE A 301 11.38 6.35 -8.39
N THR A 302 10.68 5.94 -7.33
CA THR A 302 9.93 4.68 -7.33
C THR A 302 8.67 4.72 -8.20
N LEU A 303 8.00 5.89 -8.34
CA LEU A 303 6.75 6.06 -9.11
C LEU A 303 6.86 5.57 -10.56
N MET A 304 8.04 5.75 -11.18
CA MET A 304 8.31 5.37 -12.56
C MET A 304 8.38 3.86 -12.80
N THR A 305 8.63 3.08 -11.75
CA THR A 305 8.88 1.64 -11.87
C THR A 305 7.65 0.91 -12.45
N VAL A 306 6.44 1.41 -12.16
CA VAL A 306 5.20 0.81 -12.68
C VAL A 306 5.11 0.93 -14.20
N TRP A 307 5.42 2.09 -14.77
CA TRP A 307 5.30 2.34 -16.22
C TRP A 307 6.35 1.56 -16.99
N PHE A 308 7.56 1.46 -16.42
CA PHE A 308 8.61 0.63 -17.00
C PHE A 308 8.23 -0.86 -16.98
N LEU A 309 7.76 -1.37 -15.84
CA LEU A 309 7.46 -2.80 -15.70
C LEU A 309 6.21 -3.20 -16.48
N ALA A 310 5.11 -2.45 -16.37
CA ALA A 310 3.87 -2.77 -17.08
C ALA A 310 3.94 -2.38 -18.57
N GLY A 311 4.30 -1.11 -18.85
CA GLY A 311 4.31 -0.54 -20.20
C GLY A 311 5.38 -1.13 -21.10
N PHE A 312 6.60 -1.34 -20.59
CA PHE A 312 7.68 -1.96 -21.37
C PHE A 312 7.87 -3.45 -21.05
N ALA A 313 8.24 -3.83 -19.83
CA ALA A 313 8.76 -5.17 -19.56
C ALA A 313 7.71 -6.29 -19.78
N ALA A 314 6.52 -6.14 -19.21
CA ALA A 314 5.44 -7.12 -19.33
C ALA A 314 4.89 -7.17 -20.75
N GLN A 315 4.65 -5.99 -21.34
CA GLN A 315 4.15 -5.86 -22.70
C GLN A 315 5.13 -6.44 -23.73
N LEU A 316 6.44 -6.21 -23.56
CA LEU A 316 7.48 -6.81 -24.38
C LEU A 316 7.52 -8.32 -24.19
N LEU A 317 7.57 -8.82 -22.94
CA LEU A 317 7.64 -10.25 -22.65
C LEU A 317 6.48 -10.99 -23.32
N PHE A 318 5.24 -10.55 -23.11
CA PHE A 318 4.07 -11.22 -23.69
C PHE A 318 3.99 -11.05 -25.21
N GLY A 319 4.43 -9.91 -25.76
CA GLY A 319 4.53 -9.69 -27.20
C GLY A 319 5.57 -10.59 -27.88
N VAL A 320 6.72 -10.81 -27.25
CA VAL A 320 7.76 -11.71 -27.73
C VAL A 320 7.30 -13.17 -27.61
N MET A 321 6.71 -13.53 -26.48
CA MET A 321 6.26 -14.91 -26.21
C MET A 321 5.09 -15.33 -27.11
N SER A 322 4.20 -14.40 -27.47
CA SER A 322 3.12 -14.70 -28.44
C SER A 322 3.64 -15.07 -29.82
N HIS A 323 4.86 -14.65 -30.17
CA HIS A 323 5.52 -15.04 -31.42
C HIS A 323 6.40 -16.28 -31.25
N LEU A 324 7.28 -16.31 -30.25
CA LEU A 324 8.29 -17.36 -30.11
C LEU A 324 7.71 -18.72 -29.74
N MET A 325 6.72 -18.77 -28.84
CA MET A 325 6.14 -20.04 -28.39
C MET A 325 5.51 -20.84 -29.54
N PRO A 326 4.63 -20.26 -30.39
CA PRO A 326 4.11 -20.95 -31.58
C PRO A 326 5.20 -21.47 -32.52
N VAL A 327 6.22 -20.64 -32.81
CA VAL A 327 7.32 -20.97 -33.74
C VAL A 327 8.18 -22.13 -33.23
N MET A 328 8.24 -22.34 -31.91
CA MET A 328 8.97 -23.45 -31.32
C MET A 328 8.18 -24.77 -31.30
N LEU A 329 6.86 -24.73 -31.36
CA LEU A 329 6.02 -25.93 -31.22
C LEU A 329 5.98 -26.79 -32.50
N GLY A 330 6.22 -26.19 -33.67
CA GLY A 330 6.28 -26.86 -34.96
C GLY A 330 6.35 -25.88 -36.14
N GLY A 331 6.50 -26.39 -37.36
CA GLY A 331 6.50 -25.58 -38.59
C GLY A 331 5.12 -25.50 -39.25
N GLY A 332 5.00 -24.65 -40.29
CA GLY A 332 3.86 -24.62 -41.20
C GLY A 332 2.49 -24.46 -40.51
N PRO A 333 1.52 -25.37 -40.74
CA PRO A 333 0.17 -25.27 -40.16
C PRO A 333 0.15 -25.16 -38.62
N VAL A 334 1.04 -25.89 -37.93
CA VAL A 334 1.13 -25.87 -36.45
C VAL A 334 1.39 -24.45 -35.94
N THR A 335 2.37 -23.75 -36.51
CA THR A 335 2.69 -22.37 -36.11
C THR A 335 1.55 -21.42 -36.49
N LYS A 336 0.95 -21.58 -37.68
CA LYS A 336 -0.13 -20.69 -38.16
C LYS A 336 -1.35 -20.75 -37.22
N THR A 337 -1.82 -21.94 -36.88
CA THR A 337 -2.97 -22.13 -35.98
C THR A 337 -2.66 -21.67 -34.56
N ALA A 338 -1.46 -21.98 -34.05
CA ALA A 338 -1.04 -21.55 -32.72
C ALA A 338 -0.98 -20.01 -32.60
N LYS A 339 -0.46 -19.32 -33.62
CA LYS A 339 -0.44 -17.84 -33.68
C LYS A 339 -1.85 -17.25 -33.73
N GLN A 340 -2.76 -17.83 -34.52
CA GLN A 340 -4.16 -17.38 -34.54
C GLN A 340 -4.82 -17.42 -33.16
N ILE A 341 -4.55 -18.45 -32.36
CA ILE A 341 -5.04 -18.50 -30.98
C ILE A 341 -4.37 -17.42 -30.12
N MET A 342 -3.05 -17.22 -30.26
CA MET A 342 -2.35 -16.15 -29.55
C MET A 342 -2.88 -14.76 -29.88
N ASP A 343 -3.44 -14.57 -31.08
CA ASP A 343 -4.04 -13.31 -31.55
C ASP A 343 -5.52 -13.14 -31.16
N THR A 344 -6.07 -14.02 -30.34
CA THR A 344 -7.43 -13.88 -29.79
C THR A 344 -7.58 -12.53 -29.07
N TRP A 345 -8.54 -11.70 -29.49
CA TRP A 345 -8.81 -10.37 -28.92
C TRP A 345 -7.54 -9.50 -28.75
N TRP A 346 -6.61 -9.58 -29.70
CA TRP A 346 -5.32 -8.90 -29.56
C TRP A 346 -5.46 -7.37 -29.51
N MET A 347 -6.37 -6.79 -30.29
CA MET A 347 -6.55 -5.33 -30.36
C MET A 347 -7.09 -4.81 -29.03
N TRP A 348 -8.08 -5.51 -28.46
CA TRP A 348 -8.63 -5.16 -27.15
C TRP A 348 -7.54 -5.17 -26.07
N ARG A 349 -6.73 -6.24 -26.00
CA ARG A 349 -5.65 -6.33 -25.00
C ARG A 349 -4.66 -5.19 -25.13
N VAL A 350 -4.18 -4.90 -26.34
CA VAL A 350 -3.19 -3.84 -26.56
C VAL A 350 -3.78 -2.46 -26.25
N LEU A 351 -5.02 -2.18 -26.67
CA LEU A 351 -5.68 -0.90 -26.38
C LEU A 351 -5.94 -0.72 -24.89
N VAL A 352 -6.48 -1.72 -24.20
CA VAL A 352 -6.73 -1.66 -22.75
C VAL A 352 -5.44 -1.44 -21.98
N ILE A 353 -4.36 -2.16 -22.31
CA ILE A 353 -3.07 -1.97 -21.64
C ILE A 353 -2.55 -0.55 -21.87
N ASN A 354 -2.49 -0.08 -23.11
CA ASN A 354 -1.86 1.21 -23.42
C ASN A 354 -2.71 2.41 -22.99
N LEU A 355 -4.00 2.43 -23.33
CA LEU A 355 -4.91 3.50 -22.92
C LEU A 355 -5.14 3.46 -21.40
N GLY A 356 -5.30 2.28 -20.81
CA GLY A 356 -5.44 2.13 -19.36
C GLY A 356 -4.23 2.65 -18.61
N LEU A 357 -3.01 2.37 -19.08
CA LEU A 357 -1.79 2.94 -18.49
C LEU A 357 -1.70 4.46 -18.68
N LEU A 358 -2.08 5.01 -19.85
CA LEU A 358 -2.13 6.47 -20.05
C LEU A 358 -3.16 7.14 -19.14
N ILE A 359 -4.34 6.56 -19.01
CA ILE A 359 -5.40 7.03 -18.11
C ILE A 359 -4.94 6.98 -16.66
N TRP A 360 -4.19 5.93 -16.28
CA TRP A 360 -3.61 5.81 -14.95
C TRP A 360 -2.64 6.95 -14.60
N LEU A 361 -1.97 7.55 -15.61
CA LEU A 361 -1.10 8.73 -15.43
C LEU A 361 -1.89 10.01 -15.11
N LEU A 362 -3.19 10.03 -15.39
CA LEU A 362 -4.03 11.18 -15.08
C LEU A 362 -4.26 11.27 -13.56
N PRO A 363 -4.59 12.46 -13.04
CA PRO A 363 -5.04 12.65 -11.67
C PRO A 363 -6.43 12.02 -11.48
N LEU A 364 -6.46 10.70 -11.30
CA LEU A 364 -7.66 9.91 -11.03
C LEU A 364 -7.95 9.83 -9.53
N SER A 365 -9.23 9.75 -9.15
CA SER A 365 -9.64 9.33 -7.81
C SER A 365 -9.06 7.95 -7.46
N SER A 366 -8.89 7.68 -6.16
CA SER A 366 -8.31 6.42 -5.67
C SER A 366 -9.02 5.20 -6.28
N TRP A 367 -10.35 5.18 -6.23
CA TRP A 367 -11.17 4.10 -6.80
C TRP A 367 -11.07 4.00 -8.32
N ALA A 368 -11.06 5.11 -9.07
CA ALA A 368 -10.86 5.08 -10.51
C ALA A 368 -9.47 4.52 -10.88
N ARG A 369 -8.43 4.86 -10.12
CA ARG A 369 -7.09 4.29 -10.32
C ARG A 369 -7.06 2.78 -10.06
N VAL A 370 -7.74 2.30 -9.02
CA VAL A 370 -7.86 0.87 -8.70
C VAL A 370 -8.59 0.11 -9.79
N THR A 371 -9.76 0.60 -10.22
CA THR A 371 -10.58 -0.09 -11.22
C THR A 371 -9.86 -0.15 -12.59
N VAL A 372 -9.23 0.94 -13.03
CA VAL A 372 -8.40 0.97 -14.25
C VAL A 372 -7.23 -0.01 -14.15
N SER A 373 -6.53 -0.05 -13.00
CA SER A 373 -5.42 -0.98 -12.78
C SER A 373 -5.87 -2.44 -12.85
N ALA A 374 -7.05 -2.76 -12.30
CA ALA A 374 -7.62 -4.10 -12.35
C ALA A 374 -7.92 -4.55 -13.79
N LEU A 375 -8.46 -3.65 -14.63
CA LEU A 375 -8.73 -3.94 -16.03
C LEU A 375 -7.44 -4.17 -16.85
N VAL A 376 -6.40 -3.36 -16.62
CA VAL A 376 -5.08 -3.55 -17.23
C VAL A 376 -4.47 -4.89 -16.80
N MET A 377 -4.58 -5.24 -15.52
CA MET A 377 -4.10 -6.52 -15.01
C MET A 377 -4.86 -7.70 -15.63
N LEU A 378 -6.17 -7.58 -15.84
CA LEU A 378 -6.97 -8.59 -16.54
C LEU A 378 -6.48 -8.79 -17.99
N ALA A 379 -6.17 -7.70 -18.71
CA ALA A 379 -5.66 -7.76 -20.07
C ALA A 379 -4.30 -8.50 -20.15
N PHE A 380 -3.43 -8.30 -19.17
CA PHE A 380 -2.19 -9.07 -19.05
C PHE A 380 -2.45 -10.53 -18.65
N ALA A 381 -3.29 -10.77 -17.64
CA ALA A 381 -3.59 -12.11 -17.12
C ALA A 381 -4.23 -13.02 -18.18
N ALA A 382 -4.99 -12.45 -19.12
CA ALA A 382 -5.55 -13.18 -20.26
C ALA A 382 -4.49 -13.90 -21.13
N PHE A 383 -3.23 -13.50 -21.06
CA PHE A 383 -2.13 -14.19 -21.75
C PHE A 383 -2.01 -15.66 -21.32
N LEU A 384 -2.17 -16.00 -20.04
CA LEU A 384 -2.00 -17.38 -19.54
C LEU A 384 -2.97 -18.37 -20.19
N PRO A 385 -4.30 -18.20 -20.10
CA PRO A 385 -5.24 -19.15 -20.69
C PRO A 385 -5.12 -19.22 -22.22
N ILE A 386 -4.83 -18.09 -22.89
CA ILE A 386 -4.61 -18.04 -24.34
C ILE A 386 -3.36 -18.84 -24.72
N MET A 387 -2.24 -18.66 -24.01
CA MET A 387 -1.01 -19.41 -24.23
C MET A 387 -1.21 -20.90 -24.02
N MET A 388 -1.92 -21.31 -22.96
CA MET A 388 -2.24 -22.71 -22.71
C MET A 388 -3.09 -23.31 -23.84
N ARG A 389 -4.14 -22.61 -24.28
CA ARG A 389 -4.98 -23.02 -25.42
C ARG A 389 -4.16 -23.12 -26.71
N SER A 390 -3.30 -22.14 -26.99
CA SER A 390 -2.42 -22.15 -28.16
C SER A 390 -1.50 -23.37 -28.17
N ALA A 391 -0.86 -23.67 -27.04
CA ALA A 391 0.02 -24.83 -26.90
C ALA A 391 -0.73 -26.16 -27.06
N ILE A 392 -1.92 -26.30 -26.44
CA ILE A 392 -2.75 -27.51 -26.56
C ILE A 392 -3.15 -27.74 -28.02
N THR A 393 -3.64 -26.71 -28.71
CA THR A 393 -4.05 -26.84 -30.12
C THR A 393 -2.88 -27.11 -31.04
N ALA A 394 -1.72 -26.48 -30.81
CA ALA A 394 -0.51 -26.76 -31.58
C ALA A 394 -0.11 -28.24 -31.49
N VAL A 395 -0.17 -28.82 -30.28
CA VAL A 395 0.12 -30.25 -30.06
C VAL A 395 -0.91 -31.14 -30.76
N LYS A 396 -2.20 -30.77 -30.75
CA LYS A 396 -3.26 -31.51 -31.47
C LYS A 396 -3.01 -31.51 -32.98
N VAL A 397 -2.76 -30.35 -33.58
CA VAL A 397 -2.47 -30.24 -35.03
C VAL A 397 -1.22 -31.02 -35.39
N ARG A 398 -0.16 -30.94 -34.57
CA ARG A 398 1.06 -31.71 -34.80
C ARG A 398 0.83 -33.22 -34.75
N ARG A 399 -0.04 -33.70 -33.84
CA ARG A 399 -0.41 -35.12 -33.77
C ARG A 399 -1.23 -35.56 -34.99
N ALA A 400 -2.22 -34.77 -35.40
CA ALA A 400 -3.03 -35.05 -36.59
C ALA A 400 -2.18 -35.12 -37.87
N MET A 401 -1.24 -34.18 -38.03
CA MET A 401 -0.27 -34.21 -39.14
C MET A 401 0.64 -35.44 -39.10
N ALA A 402 1.03 -35.90 -37.91
CA ALA A 402 1.85 -37.10 -37.75
C ALA A 402 1.07 -38.40 -38.04
N SER A 403 -0.26 -38.39 -37.88
CA SER A 403 -1.14 -39.53 -38.18
C SER A 403 -1.68 -39.52 -39.62
N GLY A 404 -1.25 -38.58 -40.47
CA GLY A 404 -1.69 -38.49 -41.87
C GLY A 404 -3.12 -37.94 -42.04
N GLU A 405 -3.74 -37.44 -40.99
CA GLU A 405 -5.05 -36.78 -41.10
C GLU A 405 -4.90 -35.44 -41.84
N PRO A 406 -5.87 -35.08 -42.71
CA PRO A 406 -5.86 -33.76 -43.36
C PRO A 406 -5.84 -32.67 -42.29
N SER A 407 -4.80 -31.84 -42.31
CA SER A 407 -4.67 -30.71 -41.39
C SER A 407 -5.93 -29.84 -41.52
N PRO A 408 -6.65 -29.55 -40.43
CA PRO A 408 -7.76 -28.60 -40.50
C PRO A 408 -7.22 -27.28 -41.05
N ALA A 409 -7.73 -26.84 -42.20
CA ALA A 409 -7.37 -25.55 -42.75
C ALA A 409 -7.72 -24.50 -41.70
N PRO A 410 -6.76 -23.67 -41.25
CA PRO A 410 -7.05 -22.67 -40.24
C PRO A 410 -8.12 -21.73 -40.79
N ALA A 411 -9.30 -21.73 -40.16
CA ALA A 411 -10.41 -20.86 -40.56
C ALA A 411 -9.93 -19.41 -40.69
N GLU A 412 -10.34 -18.72 -41.75
CA GLU A 412 -10.00 -17.31 -41.89
C GLU A 412 -10.61 -16.54 -40.71
N PRO A 413 -9.80 -15.81 -39.92
CA PRO A 413 -10.33 -15.08 -38.80
C PRO A 413 -11.26 -13.97 -39.31
N ARG A 414 -12.52 -13.96 -38.87
CA ARG A 414 -13.39 -12.79 -39.02
C ARG A 414 -12.71 -11.62 -38.30
N ARG A 415 -12.14 -10.69 -39.07
CA ARG A 415 -11.45 -9.49 -38.57
C ARG A 415 -12.47 -8.50 -37.99
N GLN A 416 -12.97 -8.76 -36.80
CA GLN A 416 -13.84 -7.85 -36.05
C GLN A 416 -13.00 -6.77 -35.32
N LEU A 417 -12.06 -6.14 -36.01
CA LEU A 417 -11.14 -5.17 -35.41
C LEU A 417 -11.90 -3.96 -34.83
N GLY A 418 -12.93 -3.48 -35.53
CA GLY A 418 -13.80 -2.41 -35.04
C GLY A 418 -14.53 -2.78 -33.75
N VAL A 419 -15.08 -3.99 -33.66
CA VAL A 419 -15.75 -4.48 -32.45
C VAL A 419 -14.79 -4.56 -31.27
N GLN A 420 -13.55 -5.05 -31.50
CA GLN A 420 -12.54 -5.13 -30.44
C GLN A 420 -12.13 -3.74 -29.94
N ALA A 421 -11.99 -2.76 -30.85
CA ALA A 421 -11.65 -1.39 -30.50
C ALA A 421 -12.78 -0.73 -29.69
N VAL A 422 -14.03 -0.87 -30.15
CA VAL A 422 -15.21 -0.38 -29.41
C VAL A 422 -15.28 -1.03 -28.03
N ALA A 423 -15.14 -2.35 -27.94
CA ALA A 423 -15.14 -3.05 -26.66
C ALA A 423 -14.04 -2.57 -25.70
N ALA A 424 -12.86 -2.22 -26.21
CA ALA A 424 -11.76 -1.71 -25.38
C ALA A 424 -12.12 -0.35 -24.79
N ILE A 425 -12.58 0.58 -25.64
CA ILE A 425 -13.00 1.92 -25.24
C ILE A 425 -14.18 1.84 -24.26
N SER A 426 -15.20 1.04 -24.57
CA SER A 426 -16.35 0.84 -23.70
C SER A 426 -15.97 0.23 -22.36
N SER A 427 -15.05 -0.75 -22.33
CA SER A 427 -14.59 -1.35 -21.07
C SER A 427 -13.82 -0.35 -20.19
N LEU A 428 -12.98 0.51 -20.79
CA LEU A 428 -12.27 1.56 -20.06
C LEU A 428 -13.25 2.62 -19.55
N ALA A 429 -14.16 3.09 -20.40
CA ALA A 429 -15.18 4.07 -20.01
C ALA A 429 -16.03 3.55 -18.85
N LEU A 430 -16.52 2.31 -18.93
CA LEU A 430 -17.31 1.67 -17.88
C LEU A 430 -16.56 1.61 -16.54
N VAL A 431 -15.30 1.17 -16.56
CA VAL A 431 -14.47 1.00 -15.36
C VAL A 431 -14.09 2.33 -14.72
N ILE A 432 -13.87 3.37 -15.52
CA ILE A 432 -13.65 4.74 -15.03
C ILE A 432 -14.94 5.29 -14.43
N SER A 433 -16.06 5.19 -15.15
CA SER A 433 -17.37 5.65 -14.65
C SER A 433 -17.74 4.95 -13.34
N LEU A 434 -17.51 3.64 -13.23
CA LEU A 434 -17.71 2.89 -11.99
C LEU A 434 -16.76 3.36 -10.89
N GLY A 435 -15.47 3.55 -11.18
CA GLY A 435 -14.50 4.02 -10.20
C GLY A 435 -14.73 5.46 -9.73
N VAL A 436 -15.27 6.33 -10.59
CA VAL A 436 -15.72 7.67 -10.23
C VAL A 436 -17.01 7.61 -9.42
N ALA A 437 -17.98 6.78 -9.81
CA ALA A 437 -19.22 6.59 -9.06
C ALA A 437 -19.00 6.03 -7.65
N LEU A 438 -18.05 5.10 -7.50
CA LEU A 438 -17.62 4.56 -6.21
C LEU A 438 -16.75 5.55 -5.41
N GLY A 439 -16.11 6.51 -6.07
CA GLY A 439 -15.15 7.44 -5.46
C GLY A 439 -15.69 8.84 -5.15
N GLY A 440 -16.93 9.15 -5.52
CA GLY A 440 -17.46 10.51 -5.49
C GLY A 440 -16.85 11.39 -6.59
N SER A 441 -17.65 12.29 -7.16
CA SER A 441 -17.25 13.17 -8.26
C SER A 441 -16.35 14.31 -7.78
N GLY A 442 -15.07 14.00 -7.54
CA GLY A 442 -14.00 14.98 -7.35
C GLY A 442 -12.92 14.76 -8.40
N THR A 443 -13.00 15.48 -9.52
CA THR A 443 -11.89 15.61 -10.47
C THR A 443 -10.76 16.39 -9.78
N GLN A 444 -9.64 15.73 -9.49
CA GLN A 444 -8.44 16.39 -8.98
C GLN A 444 -7.76 17.18 -10.12
N SER A 445 -7.90 18.50 -10.11
CA SER A 445 -6.93 19.40 -10.74
C SER A 445 -5.68 19.47 -9.86
N SER A 446 -4.51 19.47 -10.48
CA SER A 446 -3.26 19.91 -9.85
C SER A 446 -3.40 21.40 -9.56
N ASP A 447 -3.72 21.75 -8.32
CA ASP A 447 -4.19 23.08 -7.94
C ASP A 447 -3.00 24.01 -7.63
N ASP A 448 -2.66 24.84 -8.61
CA ASP A 448 -1.66 25.92 -8.50
C ASP A 448 -1.97 26.80 -7.27
N GLY A 449 -0.99 26.97 -6.38
CA GLY A 449 -1.12 27.79 -5.16
C GLY A 449 -1.51 29.24 -5.45
N ALA A 450 -1.33 29.71 -6.69
CA ALA A 450 -1.70 31.04 -7.16
C ALA A 450 -3.21 31.23 -7.34
N ALA A 451 -4.00 30.17 -7.59
CA ALA A 451 -5.45 30.23 -7.78
C ALA A 451 -5.95 31.37 -8.71
N GLY A 452 -5.17 31.74 -9.74
CA GLY A 452 -5.49 32.83 -10.68
C GLY A 452 -5.25 34.27 -10.16
N VAL A 453 -4.53 34.44 -9.05
CA VAL A 453 -4.25 35.73 -8.40
C VAL A 453 -2.98 36.39 -8.96
N VAL A 454 -3.01 37.72 -9.13
CA VAL A 454 -1.87 38.54 -9.55
C VAL A 454 -0.89 38.74 -8.39
N ALA A 455 0.40 38.51 -8.61
CA ALA A 455 1.43 38.69 -7.60
C ALA A 455 1.54 40.15 -7.13
N THR A 456 1.62 40.37 -5.82
CA THR A 456 1.77 41.71 -5.21
C THR A 456 3.20 42.26 -5.32
N GLY A 457 4.18 41.39 -5.56
CA GLY A 457 5.60 41.72 -5.54
C GLY A 457 6.22 41.78 -4.13
N GLN A 458 5.43 41.55 -3.07
CA GLN A 458 5.91 41.51 -1.69
C GLN A 458 6.22 40.08 -1.23
N THR A 459 7.18 39.94 -0.31
CA THR A 459 7.60 38.65 0.26
C THR A 459 7.26 38.58 1.75
N THR A 460 6.56 37.53 2.15
CA THR A 460 6.32 37.14 3.55
C THR A 460 7.34 36.05 3.92
N THR A 461 8.09 36.22 5.00
CA THR A 461 9.04 35.21 5.49
C THR A 461 8.61 34.73 6.86
N VAL A 462 8.62 33.41 7.08
CA VAL A 462 8.24 32.77 8.34
C VAL A 462 9.28 31.73 8.73
N ASP A 463 9.60 31.67 10.02
CA ASP A 463 10.44 30.62 10.61
C ASP A 463 9.54 29.57 11.28
N VAL A 464 9.80 28.29 11.02
CA VAL A 464 9.00 27.15 11.48
C VAL A 464 9.93 26.10 12.06
N ASP A 465 9.73 25.72 13.31
CA ASP A 465 10.49 24.65 13.96
C ASP A 465 9.71 23.34 13.90
N ALA A 466 10.34 22.27 13.40
CA ALA A 466 9.86 20.91 13.59
C ALA A 466 10.37 20.41 14.95
N VAL A 467 9.46 20.27 15.91
CA VAL A 467 9.75 19.93 17.31
C VAL A 467 8.57 19.21 17.95
N HIS A 468 8.84 18.20 18.78
CA HIS A 468 7.85 17.39 19.47
C HIS A 468 6.77 16.81 18.53
N MET A 469 7.19 16.27 17.37
CA MET A 469 6.29 15.73 16.35
C MET A 469 5.26 16.76 15.83
N ARG A 470 5.66 18.04 15.72
CA ARG A 470 4.82 19.15 15.22
C ARG A 470 5.62 20.22 14.49
N PHE A 471 4.93 21.06 13.73
CA PHE A 471 5.48 22.34 13.25
C PHE A 471 5.08 23.46 14.22
N THR A 472 6.02 24.32 14.56
CA THR A 472 5.81 25.47 15.46
C THR A 472 6.34 26.74 14.80
N PRO A 473 5.49 27.70 14.44
CA PRO A 473 4.02 27.63 14.47
C PRO A 473 3.48 26.57 13.48
N ASP A 474 2.31 26.00 13.78
CA ASP A 474 1.60 25.05 12.93
C ASP A 474 0.71 25.77 11.90
N THR A 475 0.44 27.07 12.09
CA THR A 475 -0.31 27.92 11.17
C THR A 475 0.38 29.25 10.96
N VAL A 476 0.45 29.71 9.72
CA VAL A 476 0.91 31.06 9.35
C VAL A 476 -0.11 31.74 8.44
N THR A 477 -0.29 33.05 8.61
CA THR A 477 -1.18 33.86 7.76
C THR A 477 -0.35 34.65 6.76
N VAL A 478 -0.77 34.64 5.50
CA VAL A 478 -0.05 35.26 4.39
C VAL A 478 -1.00 36.11 3.55
N PRO A 479 -0.66 37.38 3.24
CA PRO A 479 -1.48 38.20 2.36
C PRO A 479 -1.63 37.58 0.97
N LYS A 480 -2.84 37.68 0.41
CA LYS A 480 -3.17 37.15 -0.91
C LYS A 480 -2.28 37.78 -1.99
N GLY A 481 -1.60 36.95 -2.78
CA GLY A 481 -0.72 37.35 -3.87
C GLY A 481 0.75 37.58 -3.46
N ASN A 482 1.12 37.43 -2.19
CA ASN A 482 2.52 37.51 -1.76
C ASN A 482 3.32 36.26 -2.14
N ARG A 483 4.64 36.43 -2.28
CA ARG A 483 5.62 35.34 -2.23
C ARG A 483 5.82 34.92 -0.78
N LEU A 484 5.79 33.63 -0.47
CA LEU A 484 6.05 33.11 0.87
C LEU A 484 7.40 32.39 0.90
N VAL A 485 8.21 32.67 1.91
CA VAL A 485 9.46 31.99 2.23
C VAL A 485 9.34 31.38 3.62
N ILE A 486 9.50 30.07 3.74
CA ILE A 486 9.37 29.32 4.99
C ILE A 486 10.74 28.75 5.34
N ASN A 487 11.36 29.20 6.42
CA ASN A 487 12.59 28.62 6.94
C ASN A 487 12.23 27.56 7.98
N VAL A 488 12.47 26.29 7.66
CA VAL A 488 12.19 25.18 8.55
C VAL A 488 13.46 24.75 9.28
N THR A 489 13.43 24.70 10.61
CA THR A 489 14.50 24.10 11.43
C THR A 489 13.98 22.84 12.08
N ASN A 490 14.66 21.71 11.91
CA ASN A 490 14.41 20.55 12.75
C ASN A 490 15.13 20.73 14.09
N THR A 491 14.36 20.98 15.16
CA THR A 491 14.88 21.07 16.53
C THR A 491 14.53 19.84 17.38
N ASP A 492 13.88 18.83 16.79
CA ASP A 492 13.56 17.55 17.43
C ASP A 492 14.77 16.60 17.46
N ASP A 493 14.62 15.45 18.13
CA ASP A 493 15.63 14.39 18.21
C ASP A 493 15.55 13.34 17.08
N MET A 494 14.54 13.44 16.22
CA MET A 494 14.31 12.55 15.07
C MET A 494 14.25 13.31 13.74
N VAL A 495 14.09 12.59 12.63
CA VAL A 495 14.08 13.17 11.28
C VAL A 495 12.69 13.68 10.91
N HIS A 496 12.62 14.89 10.37
CA HIS A 496 11.39 15.51 9.88
C HIS A 496 11.58 16.10 8.48
N ASP A 497 10.49 16.38 7.80
CA ASP A 497 10.44 17.19 6.60
C ASP A 497 9.13 18.00 6.61
N LEU A 498 9.02 19.02 5.75
CA LEU A 498 7.77 19.72 5.46
C LEU A 498 7.52 19.61 3.96
N VAL A 499 6.36 19.11 3.56
CA VAL A 499 5.87 19.03 2.18
C VAL A 499 4.59 19.81 2.09
N LEU A 500 4.49 20.75 1.15
CA LEU A 500 3.27 21.50 0.86
C LEU A 500 2.41 20.75 -0.17
N GLU A 501 1.09 20.95 -0.10
CA GLU A 501 0.11 20.45 -1.08
C GLU A 501 0.46 20.88 -2.51
N THR A 502 1.04 22.08 -2.65
CA THR A 502 1.51 22.66 -3.91
C THR A 502 2.80 22.00 -4.45
N GLY A 503 3.37 21.04 -3.72
CA GLY A 503 4.46 20.18 -4.17
C GLY A 503 5.87 20.59 -3.72
N GLN A 504 6.04 21.74 -3.06
CA GLN A 504 7.33 22.14 -2.49
C GLN A 504 7.66 21.34 -1.23
N SER A 505 8.94 21.07 -0.98
CA SER A 505 9.40 20.28 0.16
C SER A 505 10.75 20.76 0.70
N THR A 506 10.99 20.61 2.01
CA THR A 506 12.31 20.81 2.62
C THR A 506 13.30 19.68 2.31
N GLY A 507 12.80 18.53 1.85
CA GLY A 507 13.52 17.27 1.97
C GLY A 507 13.67 16.85 3.44
N ARG A 508 14.32 15.70 3.67
CA ARG A 508 14.57 15.19 5.03
C ARG A 508 15.58 16.06 5.78
N LEU A 509 15.17 16.53 6.95
CA LEU A 509 15.97 17.29 7.90
C LEU A 509 16.34 16.37 9.06
N ALA A 510 17.64 16.13 9.25
CA ALA A 510 18.15 15.52 10.47
C ALA A 510 18.02 16.50 11.66
N PRO A 511 18.12 16.02 12.92
CA PRO A 511 18.16 16.89 14.09
C PRO A 511 19.16 18.04 13.92
N LYS A 512 18.73 19.27 14.23
CA LYS A 512 19.46 20.55 14.10
C LYS A 512 19.67 21.06 12.65
N GLN A 513 19.16 20.37 11.64
CA GLN A 513 19.26 20.79 10.24
C GLN A 513 18.19 21.83 9.89
N LYS A 514 18.51 22.74 8.96
CA LYS A 514 17.61 23.77 8.44
C LYS A 514 17.43 23.65 6.93
N ALA A 515 16.26 24.02 6.42
CA ALA A 515 16.01 24.20 4.98
C ALA A 515 14.97 25.30 4.76
N THR A 516 14.88 25.79 3.53
CA THR A 516 13.93 26.85 3.16
C THR A 516 13.05 26.39 2.01
N ILE A 517 11.73 26.59 2.14
CA ILE A 517 10.73 26.40 1.08
C ILE A 517 10.27 27.76 0.58
N GLU A 518 10.07 27.90 -0.72
CA GLU A 518 9.47 29.10 -1.32
C GLU A 518 8.19 28.78 -2.08
N VAL A 519 7.13 29.53 -1.79
CA VAL A 519 5.89 29.55 -2.57
C VAL A 519 5.87 30.86 -3.38
N PRO A 520 5.98 30.81 -4.72
CA PRO A 520 6.14 32.01 -5.55
C PRO A 520 4.99 33.02 -5.42
N VAL A 521 3.74 32.53 -5.33
CA VAL A 521 2.52 33.33 -5.14
C VAL A 521 1.52 32.52 -4.32
N VAL A 522 1.05 33.07 -3.21
CA VAL A 522 0.01 32.47 -2.36
C VAL A 522 -1.34 33.11 -2.66
N GLY A 523 -2.20 32.42 -3.42
CA GLY A 523 -3.52 32.91 -3.84
C GLY A 523 -4.71 32.26 -3.10
N ARG A 524 -4.50 31.10 -2.47
CA ARG A 524 -5.46 30.37 -1.64
C ARG A 524 -4.74 29.78 -0.41
N SER A 525 -5.51 29.34 0.58
CA SER A 525 -4.95 28.59 1.71
C SER A 525 -4.30 27.28 1.23
N ILE A 526 -3.15 26.92 1.80
CA ILE A 526 -2.31 25.77 1.42
C ILE A 526 -2.02 24.93 2.68
N GLU A 527 -2.19 23.62 2.58
CA GLU A 527 -1.78 22.68 3.65
C GLU A 527 -0.37 22.15 3.38
N GLY A 528 0.38 21.86 4.44
CA GLY A 528 1.63 21.13 4.40
C GLY A 528 1.69 20.07 5.49
N TRP A 529 2.60 19.11 5.38
CA TRP A 529 2.75 18.01 6.33
C TRP A 529 4.15 17.41 6.32
N CYS A 530 4.50 16.64 7.35
CA CYS A 530 5.67 15.78 7.34
C CYS A 530 5.38 14.46 6.58
N SER A 531 6.17 14.15 5.56
CA SER A 531 6.03 12.97 4.71
C SER A 531 6.70 11.70 5.27
N ILE A 532 7.45 11.83 6.37
CA ILE A 532 7.96 10.69 7.12
C ILE A 532 6.77 9.81 7.56
N VAL A 533 6.90 8.50 7.31
CA VAL A 533 5.82 7.53 7.54
C VAL A 533 5.36 7.59 8.99
N GLY A 534 4.06 7.80 9.22
CA GLY A 534 3.48 7.95 10.57
C GLY A 534 3.35 9.40 11.03
N HIS A 535 4.21 10.32 10.58
CA HIS A 535 4.33 11.64 11.18
C HIS A 535 3.15 12.56 10.85
N ARG A 536 2.66 12.54 9.60
CA ARG A 536 1.41 13.24 9.23
C ARG A 536 0.22 12.70 10.03
N GLN A 537 0.12 11.39 10.21
CA GLN A 537 -0.97 10.77 10.96
C GLN A 537 -0.93 11.13 12.45
N GLN A 538 0.26 11.45 12.97
CA GLN A 538 0.48 11.90 14.35
C GLN A 538 0.37 13.42 14.54
N GLY A 539 -0.08 14.15 13.52
CA GLY A 539 -0.40 15.58 13.63
C GLY A 539 0.69 16.53 13.14
N MET A 540 1.73 16.06 12.45
CA MET A 540 2.69 16.93 11.75
C MET A 540 2.08 17.53 10.49
N VAL A 541 1.17 18.47 10.67
CA VAL A 541 0.48 19.25 9.64
C VAL A 541 0.78 20.73 9.86
N PHE A 542 0.91 21.47 8.77
CA PHE A 542 1.22 22.89 8.73
C PHE A 542 0.19 23.60 7.85
N HIS A 543 -0.32 24.75 8.26
CA HIS A 543 -1.37 25.46 7.55
C HIS A 543 -0.91 26.87 7.15
N ILE A 544 -1.02 27.18 5.86
CA ILE A 544 -0.79 28.51 5.31
C ILE A 544 -2.17 29.09 5.00
N LYS A 545 -2.63 30.07 5.79
CA LYS A 545 -3.91 30.75 5.59
C LYS A 545 -3.72 32.02 4.78
N VAL A 546 -4.63 32.29 3.85
CA VAL A 546 -4.64 33.55 3.10
C VAL A 546 -5.53 34.60 3.77
N GLU A 547 -5.04 35.83 3.90
CA GLU A 547 -5.85 36.94 4.43
C GLU A 547 -7.10 37.18 3.58
N GLY A 548 -8.29 37.12 4.21
CA GLY A 548 -9.58 37.43 3.59
C GLY A 548 -10.31 36.26 2.92
N ASP A 549 -9.89 35.01 3.12
CA ASP A 549 -10.58 33.82 2.62
C ASP A 549 -11.61 33.28 3.63
N ASP A 550 -12.75 33.96 3.75
CA ASP A 550 -13.90 33.52 4.57
C ASP A 550 -14.87 32.65 3.74
N GLY A 551 -14.40 31.48 3.28
CA GLY A 551 -15.18 30.27 2.95
C GLY A 551 -16.60 30.37 2.33
N SER A 552 -16.92 31.37 1.51
CA SER A 552 -18.28 31.54 0.98
C SER A 552 -18.30 31.99 -0.49
N GLY A 553 -18.85 31.15 -1.37
CA GLY A 553 -19.09 31.53 -2.77
C GLY A 553 -19.63 30.41 -3.66
N GLY A 554 -20.96 30.37 -3.85
CA GLY A 554 -21.57 29.79 -5.05
C GLY A 554 -22.77 28.84 -4.85
N ALA A 555 -23.92 29.35 -4.40
CA ALA A 555 -25.20 28.63 -4.48
C ALA A 555 -25.91 28.92 -5.82
N GLY A 556 -26.26 27.85 -6.56
CA GLY A 556 -27.21 27.87 -7.69
C GLY A 556 -27.86 26.50 -7.77
N GLY A 557 -29.08 26.38 -7.24
CA GLY A 557 -29.68 25.11 -6.85
C GLY A 557 -30.25 24.26 -7.98
N HIS A 558 -30.10 22.94 -7.83
CA HIS A 558 -31.16 21.95 -8.09
C HIS A 558 -31.06 20.82 -7.07
N SER A 559 -32.21 20.48 -6.50
CA SER A 559 -32.47 19.55 -5.40
C SER A 559 -32.01 18.11 -5.69
N GLY A 560 -31.08 17.64 -4.87
CA GLY A 560 -30.71 16.23 -4.73
C GLY A 560 -29.90 16.06 -3.45
N HIS A 561 -30.42 15.26 -2.51
CA HIS A 561 -29.82 15.00 -1.20
C HIS A 561 -28.35 14.57 -1.34
N GLY A 562 -27.43 15.43 -0.90
CA GLY A 562 -25.99 15.21 -0.95
C GLY A 562 -25.35 15.61 0.38
N THR A 563 -24.80 14.61 1.05
CA THR A 563 -24.05 14.66 2.31
C THR A 563 -22.76 15.46 2.11
N ALA A 564 -22.65 16.60 2.80
CA ALA A 564 -21.47 17.46 2.75
C ALA A 564 -20.48 17.06 3.86
N SER A 565 -19.58 16.13 3.55
CA SER A 565 -18.39 15.86 4.36
C SER A 565 -17.33 16.93 4.07
N GLY A 566 -17.24 17.95 4.93
CA GLY A 566 -16.14 18.93 4.93
C GLY A 566 -14.83 18.30 5.41
N PRO A 567 -13.67 18.98 5.21
CA PRO A 567 -12.39 18.51 5.73
C PRO A 567 -12.47 18.37 7.24
N ALA A 568 -12.02 17.21 7.76
CA ALA A 568 -11.92 16.96 9.19
C ALA A 568 -11.07 18.07 9.83
N SER A 569 -11.62 18.75 10.84
CA SER A 569 -10.83 19.58 11.73
C SER A 569 -9.75 18.70 12.36
N THR A 570 -8.48 19.03 12.15
CA THR A 570 -7.35 18.36 12.80
C THR A 570 -7.44 18.64 14.30
N VAL A 571 -8.07 17.74 15.05
CA VAL A 571 -8.19 17.87 16.51
C VAL A 571 -6.83 17.65 17.13
N ASP A 572 -6.35 18.68 17.81
CA ASP A 572 -5.13 18.63 18.59
C ASP A 572 -5.39 17.95 19.95
N ILE A 573 -5.28 16.61 19.98
CA ILE A 573 -5.48 15.81 21.19
C ILE A 573 -4.35 15.91 22.22
N MET A 574 -3.25 16.60 21.90
CA MET A 574 -2.10 16.77 22.80
C MET A 574 -2.00 18.17 23.38
N LYS A 575 -2.82 19.11 22.90
CA LYS A 575 -2.94 20.45 23.48
C LYS A 575 -3.27 20.35 24.97
N ASP A 576 -2.69 21.25 25.74
CA ASP A 576 -3.04 21.38 27.16
C ASP A 576 -4.55 21.69 27.29
N PRO A 577 -5.34 20.82 27.96
CA PRO A 577 -6.77 21.05 28.14
C PRO A 577 -7.06 22.19 29.12
N GLY A 578 -6.01 22.77 29.74
CA GLY A 578 -6.09 23.95 30.58
C GLY A 578 -6.46 23.64 32.04
N PRO A 579 -6.46 24.66 32.91
CA PRO A 579 -6.60 24.49 34.35
C PRO A 579 -8.00 24.00 34.79
N GLY A 580 -9.02 24.18 33.95
CA GLY A 580 -10.39 23.74 34.22
C GLY A 580 -10.64 22.26 33.89
N PHE A 581 -9.66 21.55 33.32
CA PHE A 581 -9.83 20.17 32.90
C PHE A 581 -9.85 19.19 34.08
N VAL A 582 -10.92 18.40 34.13
CA VAL A 582 -11.11 17.31 35.09
C VAL A 582 -11.30 16.02 34.31
N ALA A 583 -10.33 15.13 34.38
CA ALA A 583 -10.46 13.78 33.83
C ALA A 583 -11.50 12.98 34.64
N ARG A 584 -12.20 12.05 33.99
CA ARG A 584 -13.06 11.09 34.68
C ARG A 584 -12.17 10.18 35.52
N ASP A 585 -12.46 10.07 36.82
CA ASP A 585 -11.75 9.14 37.70
C ASP A 585 -11.97 7.69 37.20
N PRO A 586 -10.92 6.97 36.79
CA PRO A 586 -11.06 5.59 36.36
C PRO A 586 -11.13 4.62 37.55
N ARG A 587 -10.89 5.07 38.79
CA ARG A 587 -10.83 4.20 39.96
C ARG A 587 -12.20 3.60 40.26
N LEU A 588 -12.22 2.28 40.41
CA LEU A 588 -13.44 1.54 40.70
C LEU A 588 -13.63 1.39 42.21
N ALA A 589 -14.83 1.73 42.70
CA ALA A 589 -15.21 1.46 44.08
C ALA A 589 -15.55 -0.03 44.26
N PRO A 590 -15.39 -0.59 45.48
CA PRO A 590 -15.87 -1.94 45.79
C PRO A 590 -17.37 -2.08 45.52
N ALA A 591 -17.83 -3.29 45.20
CA ALA A 591 -19.25 -3.57 45.07
C ALA A 591 -19.99 -3.26 46.38
N SER A 592 -21.19 -2.69 46.27
CA SER A 592 -22.06 -2.44 47.42
C SER A 592 -22.51 -3.77 48.05
N ALA A 593 -22.71 -3.80 49.37
CA ALA A 593 -23.25 -4.96 50.07
C ALA A 593 -24.77 -5.16 49.85
N SER A 594 -25.43 -4.24 49.13
CA SER A 594 -26.85 -4.34 48.79
C SER A 594 -27.07 -5.37 47.70
N ASP A 595 -28.12 -6.18 47.84
CA ASP A 595 -28.61 -7.11 46.80
C ASP A 595 -29.47 -6.41 45.73
N THR A 596 -29.82 -5.14 45.97
CA THR A 596 -30.67 -4.32 45.11
C THR A 596 -30.02 -2.97 44.86
N HIS A 597 -29.80 -2.64 43.59
CA HIS A 597 -29.17 -1.40 43.16
C HIS A 597 -30.16 -0.55 42.37
N LYS A 598 -30.43 0.66 42.86
CA LYS A 598 -31.41 1.57 42.25
C LYS A 598 -30.72 2.82 41.71
N PHE A 599 -30.98 3.14 40.45
CA PHE A 599 -30.42 4.30 39.78
C PHE A 599 -31.50 5.08 39.02
N THR A 600 -31.30 6.39 38.94
CA THR A 600 -32.07 7.25 38.02
C THR A 600 -31.12 7.78 36.96
N PHE A 601 -31.43 7.51 35.70
CA PHE A 601 -30.68 8.00 34.55
C PHE A 601 -31.48 9.09 33.86
N GLU A 602 -30.90 10.28 33.76
CA GLU A 602 -31.46 11.40 33.03
C GLU A 602 -30.79 11.49 31.66
N VAL A 603 -31.60 11.37 30.61
CA VAL A 603 -31.11 11.53 29.24
C VAL A 603 -31.12 13.00 28.88
N THR A 604 -29.98 13.53 28.44
CA THR A 604 -29.85 14.90 27.94
C THR A 604 -28.91 14.99 26.75
N GLU A 605 -29.19 15.94 25.87
CA GLU A 605 -28.31 16.35 24.76
C GLU A 605 -27.65 17.66 25.16
N ALA A 606 -26.35 17.65 25.41
CA ALA A 606 -25.66 18.82 25.97
C ALA A 606 -24.30 19.04 25.31
N PRO A 607 -23.91 20.30 25.04
CA PRO A 607 -22.57 20.60 24.58
C PRO A 607 -21.56 20.22 25.67
N GLY A 608 -20.45 19.62 25.25
CA GLY A 608 -19.34 19.30 26.13
C GLY A 608 -18.05 19.15 25.35
N GLU A 609 -16.94 19.17 26.07
CA GLU A 609 -15.63 18.96 25.48
C GLU A 609 -15.29 17.47 25.47
N ILE A 610 -14.78 16.98 24.34
CA ILE A 610 -14.41 15.55 24.12
C ILE A 610 -12.91 15.36 23.83
N ALA A 611 -12.22 16.45 23.52
CA ALA A 611 -10.78 16.55 23.36
C ALA A 611 -10.38 18.02 23.59
N PRO A 612 -9.11 18.32 23.89
CA PRO A 612 -8.68 19.70 24.21
C PRO A 612 -9.09 20.73 23.16
N GLY A 613 -9.98 21.66 23.52
CA GLY A 613 -10.51 22.69 22.63
C GLY A 613 -11.59 22.22 21.64
N THR A 614 -11.98 20.95 21.68
CA THR A 614 -12.99 20.36 20.78
C THR A 614 -14.30 20.13 21.51
N LYS A 615 -15.28 20.97 21.20
CA LYS A 615 -16.65 20.87 21.72
C LYS A 615 -17.55 20.12 20.75
N ALA A 616 -18.40 19.26 21.29
CA ALA A 616 -19.44 18.56 20.55
C ALA A 616 -20.71 18.43 21.40
N VAL A 617 -21.87 18.24 20.74
CA VAL A 617 -23.12 17.90 21.44
C VAL A 617 -23.10 16.41 21.75
N ARG A 618 -23.09 16.09 23.05
CA ARG A 618 -23.08 14.72 23.55
C ARG A 618 -24.49 14.30 23.92
N TRP A 619 -24.84 13.06 23.63
CA TRP A 619 -26.07 12.44 24.09
C TRP A 619 -25.71 11.57 25.28
N THR A 620 -26.31 11.84 26.42
CA THR A 620 -25.73 11.43 27.70
C THR A 620 -26.72 10.70 28.57
N TYR A 621 -26.21 9.78 29.39
CA TYR A 621 -26.86 9.40 30.65
C TYR A 621 -26.18 10.18 31.77
N ASN A 622 -26.89 11.08 32.43
CA ASN A 622 -26.41 11.92 33.54
C ASN A 622 -25.32 12.95 33.15
N GLY A 623 -25.36 13.50 31.94
CA GLY A 623 -24.58 14.69 31.54
C GLY A 623 -23.11 14.47 31.13
N GLY A 624 -22.56 13.27 31.32
CA GLY A 624 -21.20 12.90 30.88
C GLY A 624 -21.14 12.32 29.46
N THR A 625 -19.97 12.33 28.81
CA THR A 625 -19.76 11.69 27.48
C THR A 625 -19.98 10.17 27.50
N MET A 626 -19.98 9.56 28.69
CA MET A 626 -20.41 8.19 28.92
C MET A 626 -21.22 8.16 30.22
N GLY A 627 -22.10 7.18 30.37
CA GLY A 627 -22.86 6.94 31.59
C GLY A 627 -22.00 6.46 32.77
N PRO A 628 -22.59 6.32 33.98
CA PRO A 628 -21.89 5.82 35.16
C PRO A 628 -21.44 4.36 35.00
N VAL A 629 -20.30 4.00 35.61
CA VAL A 629 -19.93 2.59 35.76
C VAL A 629 -20.73 2.03 36.94
N LEU A 630 -21.53 0.99 36.69
CA LEU A 630 -22.29 0.29 37.72
C LEU A 630 -21.51 -0.94 38.19
N ARG A 631 -21.69 -1.36 39.44
CA ARG A 631 -21.07 -2.57 39.97
C ARG A 631 -21.98 -3.33 40.93
N GLY A 632 -21.96 -4.65 40.84
CA GLY A 632 -22.64 -5.56 41.76
C GLY A 632 -22.08 -6.97 41.70
N SER A 633 -22.82 -7.93 42.25
CA SER A 633 -22.48 -9.35 42.31
C SER A 633 -23.52 -10.20 41.57
N ILE A 634 -23.16 -11.45 41.27
CA ILE A 634 -24.12 -12.42 40.73
C ILE A 634 -25.28 -12.59 41.72
N GLY A 635 -26.51 -12.45 41.20
CA GLY A 635 -27.75 -12.56 41.94
C GLY A 635 -28.40 -11.22 42.30
N ASP A 636 -27.64 -10.12 42.22
CA ASP A 636 -28.14 -8.78 42.53
C ASP A 636 -29.20 -8.32 41.52
N THR A 637 -30.11 -7.47 41.96
CA THR A 637 -31.14 -6.85 41.13
C THR A 637 -30.82 -5.39 40.85
N PHE A 638 -30.81 -5.00 39.58
CA PHE A 638 -30.64 -3.63 39.14
C PHE A 638 -31.98 -3.06 38.69
N GLU A 639 -32.32 -1.87 39.18
CA GLU A 639 -33.51 -1.11 38.81
C GLU A 639 -33.10 0.30 38.36
N ILE A 640 -33.27 0.59 37.07
CA ILE A 640 -32.89 1.85 36.45
C ILE A 640 -34.16 2.59 36.03
N THR A 641 -34.40 3.74 36.64
CA THR A 641 -35.43 4.68 36.19
C THR A 641 -34.81 5.60 35.14
N LEU A 642 -35.11 5.36 33.87
CA LEU A 642 -34.71 6.21 32.76
C LEU A 642 -35.73 7.34 32.59
N VAL A 643 -35.27 8.59 32.58
CA VAL A 643 -36.09 9.78 32.35
C VAL A 643 -35.54 10.52 31.15
N ASN A 644 -36.33 10.68 30.09
CA ASN A 644 -35.89 11.40 28.92
C ASN A 644 -36.13 12.91 29.07
N LYS A 645 -35.07 13.68 29.27
CA LYS A 645 -35.09 15.15 29.29
C LYS A 645 -34.46 15.77 28.03
N GLY A 646 -34.20 14.95 27.01
CA GLY A 646 -33.67 15.36 25.71
C GLY A 646 -34.74 15.93 24.80
N THR A 647 -34.39 16.06 23.52
CA THR A 647 -35.26 16.59 22.46
C THR A 647 -35.75 15.51 21.50
N MET A 648 -35.13 14.32 21.52
CA MET A 648 -35.50 13.16 20.73
C MET A 648 -35.81 11.92 21.58
N ALA A 649 -36.34 10.87 20.94
CA ALA A 649 -36.58 9.59 21.58
C ALA A 649 -35.25 8.90 21.95
N HIS A 650 -35.24 8.23 23.09
CA HIS A 650 -34.10 7.49 23.62
C HIS A 650 -34.56 6.25 24.36
N SER A 651 -33.67 5.28 24.54
CA SER A 651 -33.92 4.06 25.31
C SER A 651 -32.67 3.62 26.06
N ILE A 652 -32.71 2.43 26.66
CA ILE A 652 -31.56 1.78 27.28
C ILE A 652 -31.66 0.25 27.16
N ASP A 653 -30.56 -0.35 26.78
CA ASP A 653 -30.32 -1.79 26.72
C ASP A 653 -29.13 -2.11 27.64
N PHE A 654 -29.32 -3.08 28.53
CA PHE A 654 -28.28 -3.61 29.42
C PHE A 654 -27.93 -5.03 28.98
N HIS A 655 -26.69 -5.27 28.55
CA HIS A 655 -26.26 -6.62 28.14
C HIS A 655 -26.16 -7.60 29.33
N ALA A 656 -26.04 -7.09 30.55
CA ALA A 656 -26.16 -7.88 31.77
C ALA A 656 -27.61 -8.35 32.06
N GLY A 657 -28.60 -7.75 31.41
CA GLY A 657 -30.02 -7.98 31.64
C GLY A 657 -30.61 -8.99 30.67
N MET A 658 -31.07 -10.13 31.20
CA MET A 658 -31.81 -11.13 30.43
C MET A 658 -33.31 -10.89 30.53
N VAL A 659 -33.81 -9.85 29.86
CA VAL A 659 -35.23 -9.47 29.84
C VAL A 659 -35.73 -9.23 28.41
N SER A 660 -37.05 -9.29 28.19
CA SER A 660 -37.61 -8.99 26.86
C SER A 660 -37.39 -7.51 26.49
N PRO A 661 -36.95 -7.22 25.25
CA PRO A 661 -36.73 -5.85 24.79
C PRO A 661 -38.04 -5.07 24.59
N ASP A 662 -39.15 -5.76 24.30
CA ASP A 662 -40.40 -5.12 23.84
C ASP A 662 -40.91 -4.01 24.76
N GLU A 663 -40.82 -4.23 26.08
CA GLU A 663 -41.23 -3.26 27.09
C GLU A 663 -40.04 -2.62 27.80
N ASN A 664 -38.99 -3.40 28.11
CA ASN A 664 -37.88 -2.90 28.92
C ASN A 664 -36.90 -2.03 28.13
N MET A 665 -36.82 -2.19 26.80
CA MET A 665 -35.87 -1.46 25.94
C MET A 665 -36.59 -0.56 24.92
N ARG A 666 -37.90 -0.36 25.06
CA ARG A 666 -38.67 0.51 24.17
C ARG A 666 -38.17 1.95 24.23
N ASP A 667 -38.38 2.66 23.13
CA ASP A 667 -38.14 4.09 23.08
C ASP A 667 -39.09 4.85 24.02
N ILE A 668 -38.54 5.86 24.70
CA ILE A 668 -39.28 6.86 25.46
C ILE A 668 -39.12 8.23 24.81
N ASN A 669 -40.23 8.91 24.57
CA ASN A 669 -40.23 10.27 24.03
C ASN A 669 -39.73 11.29 25.08
N PRO A 670 -39.35 12.51 24.66
CA PRO A 670 -39.07 13.60 25.59
C PRO A 670 -40.18 13.77 26.65
N GLY A 671 -39.79 13.83 27.92
CA GLY A 671 -40.68 13.94 29.07
C GLY A 671 -41.21 12.61 29.63
N GLU A 672 -41.04 11.51 28.90
CA GLU A 672 -41.44 10.18 29.36
C GLU A 672 -40.38 9.54 30.28
N ARG A 673 -40.81 8.47 30.96
CA ARG A 673 -39.93 7.64 31.79
C ARG A 673 -40.18 6.16 31.58
N LEU A 674 -39.15 5.36 31.81
CA LEU A 674 -39.17 3.91 31.78
C LEU A 674 -38.44 3.35 33.01
N VAL A 675 -38.95 2.27 33.59
CA VAL A 675 -38.26 1.55 34.66
C VAL A 675 -37.76 0.24 34.08
N TYR A 676 -36.45 0.11 33.92
CA TYR A 676 -35.77 -1.10 33.49
C TYR A 676 -35.35 -1.89 34.73
N ARG A 677 -35.75 -3.16 34.86
CA ARG A 677 -35.30 -4.02 35.97
C ARG A 677 -34.74 -5.34 35.45
N PHE A 678 -33.55 -5.72 35.92
CA PHE A 678 -32.97 -7.04 35.64
C PHE A 678 -32.25 -7.63 36.86
N ARG A 679 -32.11 -8.95 36.87
CA ARG A 679 -31.26 -9.68 37.82
C ARG A 679 -29.96 -10.07 37.12
N ALA A 680 -28.82 -9.82 37.76
CA ALA A 680 -27.51 -10.14 37.21
C ALA A 680 -27.19 -11.63 37.41
N GLU A 681 -27.42 -12.46 36.39
CA GLU A 681 -27.21 -13.92 36.51
C GLU A 681 -25.76 -14.36 36.22
N HIS A 682 -24.96 -13.50 35.57
CA HIS A 682 -23.63 -13.84 35.08
C HIS A 682 -22.60 -12.74 35.37
N SER A 683 -21.36 -13.14 35.71
CA SER A 683 -20.25 -12.23 35.97
C SER A 683 -19.57 -11.74 34.70
N GLY A 684 -19.07 -10.51 34.73
CA GLY A 684 -18.38 -9.87 33.62
C GLY A 684 -18.45 -8.36 33.70
N ILE A 685 -17.82 -7.69 32.74
CA ILE A 685 -18.06 -6.27 32.47
C ILE A 685 -18.92 -6.19 31.21
N TRP A 686 -20.12 -5.66 31.38
CA TRP A 686 -21.18 -5.66 30.38
C TRP A 686 -21.41 -4.25 29.87
N LEU A 687 -21.64 -4.11 28.57
CA LEU A 687 -22.07 -2.86 27.97
C LEU A 687 -23.54 -2.60 28.34
N TYR A 688 -23.86 -1.32 28.55
CA TYR A 688 -25.23 -0.85 28.37
C TYR A 688 -25.21 0.37 27.46
N HIS A 689 -26.24 0.53 26.62
CA HIS A 689 -26.29 1.62 25.65
C HIS A 689 -27.73 1.93 25.21
N CYS A 690 -27.92 3.03 24.48
CA CYS A 690 -29.22 3.36 23.89
C CYS A 690 -29.53 2.40 22.72
N ALA A 691 -30.75 1.88 22.66
CA ALA A 691 -31.21 0.97 21.60
C ALA A 691 -32.16 1.64 20.59
N THR A 692 -32.40 2.95 20.73
CA THR A 692 -33.15 3.75 19.74
C THR A 692 -32.39 3.81 18.42
N MET A 693 -33.11 3.64 17.31
CA MET A 693 -32.52 3.68 15.97
C MET A 693 -32.22 5.12 15.51
N PRO A 694 -31.08 5.37 14.82
CA PRO A 694 -30.01 4.42 14.51
C PRO A 694 -29.04 4.21 15.69
N MET A 695 -29.01 2.99 16.26
CA MET A 695 -28.30 2.71 17.53
C MET A 695 -26.82 3.12 17.52
N ALA A 696 -26.11 2.86 16.42
CA ALA A 696 -24.68 3.17 16.31
C ALA A 696 -24.40 4.67 16.50
N VAL A 697 -25.30 5.54 16.04
CA VAL A 697 -25.19 6.99 16.20
C VAL A 697 -25.40 7.38 17.66
N HIS A 698 -26.40 6.80 18.32
CA HIS A 698 -26.66 7.05 19.73
C HIS A 698 -25.50 6.61 20.63
N LEU A 699 -24.96 5.43 20.37
CA LEU A 699 -23.81 4.90 21.08
C LEU A 699 -22.59 5.80 20.87
N ALA A 700 -22.24 6.12 19.62
CA ALA A 700 -21.08 6.96 19.32
C ALA A 700 -21.23 8.40 19.86
N ALA A 701 -22.46 8.93 19.95
CA ALA A 701 -22.74 10.26 20.52
C ALA A 701 -22.59 10.33 22.06
N GLY A 702 -22.35 9.20 22.73
CA GLY A 702 -22.05 9.14 24.17
C GLY A 702 -23.03 8.32 25.02
N MET A 703 -24.05 7.71 24.43
CA MET A 703 -25.06 6.94 25.18
C MET A 703 -24.64 5.49 25.42
N PHE A 704 -23.56 5.32 26.18
CA PHE A 704 -23.07 4.02 26.62
C PHE A 704 -22.49 4.07 28.04
N GLY A 705 -22.36 2.93 28.69
CA GLY A 705 -21.62 2.77 29.93
C GLY A 705 -21.36 1.29 30.22
N SER A 706 -20.87 0.99 31.41
CA SER A 706 -20.53 -0.39 31.80
C SER A 706 -21.17 -0.81 33.11
N VAL A 707 -21.53 -2.08 33.21
CA VAL A 707 -21.96 -2.75 34.44
C VAL A 707 -20.97 -3.87 34.74
N ILE A 708 -20.31 -3.82 35.89
CA ILE A 708 -19.38 -4.85 36.36
C ILE A 708 -20.12 -5.76 37.34
N ILE A 709 -20.20 -7.04 37.01
CA ILE A 709 -20.72 -8.07 37.90
C ILE A 709 -19.54 -8.94 38.31
N ASP A 710 -19.14 -8.86 39.58
CA ASP A 710 -17.95 -9.53 40.09
C ASP A 710 -18.10 -11.06 39.98
N PRO A 711 -17.09 -11.79 39.47
CA PRO A 711 -17.11 -13.25 39.51
C PRO A 711 -16.94 -13.77 40.95
N PRO A 712 -17.51 -14.94 41.28
CA PRO A 712 -17.35 -15.53 42.60
C PRO A 712 -15.88 -15.74 42.95
N GLY A 713 -15.48 -15.34 44.16
CA GLY A 713 -14.11 -15.52 44.64
C GLY A 713 -13.07 -14.60 44.00
N LEU A 714 -13.49 -13.47 43.41
CA LEU A 714 -12.58 -12.46 42.86
C LEU A 714 -11.54 -12.04 43.91
N ALA A 715 -10.26 -12.34 43.64
CA ALA A 715 -9.17 -12.06 44.57
C ALA A 715 -8.97 -10.54 44.78
N PRO A 716 -8.55 -10.11 45.98
CA PRO A 716 -8.23 -8.70 46.21
C PRO A 716 -6.97 -8.26 45.45
N VAL A 717 -6.94 -6.98 45.08
CA VAL A 717 -5.82 -6.27 44.47
C VAL A 717 -5.66 -4.92 45.16
N ASP A 718 -4.53 -4.24 44.98
CA ASP A 718 -4.24 -2.97 45.65
C ASP A 718 -5.06 -1.80 45.05
N ALA A 719 -5.34 -1.86 43.74
CA ALA A 719 -6.22 -0.90 43.06
C ALA A 719 -6.96 -1.52 41.88
N GLU A 720 -8.19 -1.06 41.66
CA GLU A 720 -9.01 -1.41 40.50
C GLU A 720 -9.35 -0.15 39.70
N TYR A 721 -9.30 -0.27 38.38
CA TYR A 721 -9.66 0.77 37.45
C TYR A 721 -10.58 0.23 36.36
N ALA A 722 -11.47 1.07 35.82
CA ALA A 722 -12.38 0.73 34.74
C ALA A 722 -12.17 1.65 33.53
N PHE A 723 -11.99 1.04 32.36
CA PHE A 723 -11.85 1.71 31.08
C PHE A 723 -12.91 1.21 30.11
N THR A 724 -13.63 2.15 29.51
CA THR A 724 -14.53 1.87 28.39
C THR A 724 -14.00 2.60 27.16
N GLN A 725 -13.61 1.86 26.12
CA GLN A 725 -13.25 2.45 24.83
C GLN A 725 -14.50 2.84 24.06
N SER A 726 -14.45 4.01 23.43
CA SER A 726 -15.49 4.50 22.52
C SER A 726 -14.90 5.29 21.37
N GLU A 727 -15.67 5.43 20.30
CA GLU A 727 -15.30 6.22 19.11
C GLU A 727 -16.10 7.52 19.03
N TRP A 728 -15.52 8.54 18.41
CA TRP A 728 -16.21 9.78 18.07
C TRP A 728 -15.99 10.16 16.60
N TYR A 729 -17.07 10.58 15.94
CA TYR A 729 -17.10 10.99 14.54
C TYR A 729 -17.49 12.47 14.46
N LEU A 730 -16.52 13.34 14.33
CA LEU A 730 -16.71 14.78 14.39
C LEU A 730 -17.65 15.25 13.26
N GLY A 731 -18.72 15.93 13.67
CA GLY A 731 -19.52 16.79 12.81
C GLY A 731 -18.88 18.18 12.67
N ARG A 732 -19.70 19.18 12.34
CA ARG A 732 -19.26 20.59 12.34
C ARG A 732 -18.97 21.05 13.77
N ASP A 733 -18.14 22.06 13.96
CA ASP A 733 -17.76 22.54 15.29
C ASP A 733 -18.99 22.84 16.17
N GLY A 734 -19.05 22.21 17.34
CA GLY A 734 -20.18 22.34 18.27
C GLY A 734 -21.48 21.66 17.83
N SER A 735 -21.47 20.86 16.76
CA SER A 735 -22.62 20.03 16.36
C SER A 735 -22.63 18.68 17.09
N PRO A 736 -23.74 17.91 16.99
CA PRO A 736 -23.73 16.49 17.28
C PRO A 736 -22.76 15.73 16.38
N ILE A 737 -22.60 14.45 16.67
CA ILE A 737 -21.82 13.51 15.88
C ILE A 737 -22.28 13.46 14.41
N ASP A 738 -21.36 13.21 13.49
CA ASP A 738 -21.68 13.00 12.07
C ASP A 738 -22.28 11.59 11.87
N ALA A 739 -23.61 11.53 11.81
CA ALA A 739 -24.36 10.29 11.65
C ALA A 739 -24.06 9.57 10.31
N ASP A 740 -23.71 10.31 9.26
CA ASP A 740 -23.41 9.74 7.94
C ASP A 740 -22.05 9.02 7.98
N LYS A 741 -21.04 9.60 8.66
CA LYS A 741 -19.75 8.92 8.91
C LYS A 741 -19.94 7.61 9.66
N VAL A 742 -20.75 7.62 10.73
CA VAL A 742 -21.05 6.44 11.54
C VAL A 742 -21.74 5.37 10.67
N ALA A 743 -22.78 5.74 9.93
CA ALA A 743 -23.54 4.81 9.10
C ALA A 743 -22.73 4.23 7.93
N ALA A 744 -21.76 4.99 7.41
CA ALA A 744 -20.85 4.53 6.35
C ALA A 744 -19.75 3.59 6.85
N GLY A 745 -19.62 3.37 8.17
CA GLY A 745 -18.48 2.66 8.75
C GLY A 745 -17.17 3.39 8.45
N ALA A 746 -17.20 4.72 8.46
CA ALA A 746 -16.01 5.53 8.25
C ALA A 746 -15.00 5.31 9.39
N VAL A 747 -13.81 5.83 9.16
CA VAL A 747 -12.75 5.85 10.17
C VAL A 747 -13.09 6.93 11.22
N PRO A 748 -13.08 6.63 12.53
CA PRO A 748 -13.40 7.61 13.55
C PRO A 748 -12.34 8.71 13.65
N ASP A 749 -12.78 9.90 14.04
CA ASP A 749 -11.90 11.05 14.23
C ASP A 749 -11.16 10.95 15.58
N LEU A 750 -11.84 10.44 16.62
CA LEU A 750 -11.25 10.17 17.94
C LEU A 750 -11.59 8.76 18.40
N VAL A 751 -10.66 8.14 19.11
CA VAL A 751 -10.90 6.91 19.88
C VAL A 751 -10.43 7.19 21.29
N MET A 752 -11.24 6.88 22.29
CA MET A 752 -11.07 7.43 23.63
C MET A 752 -11.30 6.36 24.68
N PHE A 753 -10.48 6.36 25.74
CA PHE A 753 -10.88 5.71 26.99
C PHE A 753 -11.72 6.69 27.80
N ASN A 754 -12.85 6.22 28.32
CA ASN A 754 -13.73 6.94 29.23
C ASN A 754 -14.26 8.30 28.70
N GLY A 755 -14.46 8.38 27.39
CA GLY A 755 -15.21 9.47 26.74
C GLY A 755 -14.47 10.82 26.58
N TYR A 756 -13.14 10.84 26.74
CA TYR A 756 -12.32 12.02 26.42
C TYR A 756 -10.93 11.59 25.90
N ALA A 757 -10.49 12.14 24.77
CA ALA A 757 -9.23 11.78 24.13
C ALA A 757 -8.03 12.14 25.00
N ASN A 758 -7.11 11.18 25.22
CA ASN A 758 -5.88 11.36 26.00
C ASN A 758 -6.06 11.85 27.44
N GLN A 759 -7.25 11.76 28.05
CA GLN A 759 -7.46 12.29 29.41
C GLN A 759 -6.46 11.75 30.44
N TYR A 760 -6.06 10.48 30.29
CA TYR A 760 -5.11 9.81 31.20
C TYR A 760 -3.64 10.03 30.82
N VAL A 761 -3.36 10.72 29.72
CA VAL A 761 -2.04 11.30 29.46
C VAL A 761 -1.87 12.57 30.30
N PHE A 762 -2.91 13.41 30.38
CA PHE A 762 -2.92 14.65 31.17
C PHE A 762 -3.15 14.42 32.67
N ARG A 763 -3.85 13.34 33.02
CA ARG A 763 -4.09 12.89 34.40
C ARG A 763 -3.69 11.41 34.54
N PRO A 764 -2.39 11.11 34.65
CA PRO A 764 -1.89 9.74 34.80
C PRO A 764 -2.43 9.06 36.06
N LEU A 765 -2.59 7.75 35.98
CA LEU A 765 -2.84 6.88 37.13
C LEU A 765 -1.57 6.80 38.00
N ARG A 766 -1.74 6.41 39.26
CA ARG A 766 -0.64 6.28 40.24
C ARG A 766 -0.67 4.89 40.87
N ALA A 767 0.49 4.26 40.97
CA ALA A 767 0.72 2.99 41.65
C ALA A 767 2.12 3.00 42.30
N LYS A 768 2.43 2.01 43.12
CA LYS A 768 3.76 1.79 43.70
C LYS A 768 4.39 0.51 43.16
N VAL A 769 5.71 0.43 43.21
CA VAL A 769 6.41 -0.83 42.93
C VAL A 769 5.89 -1.94 43.86
N GLY A 770 5.51 -3.07 43.28
CA GLY A 770 4.91 -4.19 44.00
C GLY A 770 3.39 -4.13 44.13
N ASP A 771 2.74 -3.00 43.83
CA ASP A 771 1.28 -2.93 43.78
C ASP A 771 0.77 -3.83 42.64
N ARG A 772 -0.26 -4.61 42.96
CA ARG A 772 -1.03 -5.36 42.00
C ARG A 772 -2.26 -4.55 41.61
N ILE A 773 -2.40 -4.28 40.32
CA ILE A 773 -3.52 -3.52 39.78
C ILE A 773 -4.42 -4.40 38.92
N ARG A 774 -5.74 -4.18 38.98
CA ARG A 774 -6.72 -4.76 38.05
C ARG A 774 -7.29 -3.67 37.17
N LEU A 775 -7.24 -3.89 35.86
CA LEU A 775 -7.81 -3.00 34.85
C LEU A 775 -8.99 -3.71 34.19
N TRP A 776 -10.20 -3.30 34.54
CA TRP A 776 -11.43 -3.69 33.83
C TRP A 776 -11.50 -2.91 32.53
N VAL A 777 -11.71 -3.61 31.42
CA VAL A 777 -11.68 -3.02 30.07
C VAL A 777 -12.90 -3.50 29.29
N LEU A 778 -13.68 -2.56 28.78
CA LEU A 778 -14.82 -2.79 27.90
C LEU A 778 -14.59 -2.04 26.59
N ASN A 779 -14.86 -2.67 25.46
CA ASN A 779 -14.95 -1.98 24.18
C ASN A 779 -16.42 -1.69 23.84
N ALA A 780 -16.87 -0.44 24.00
CA ALA A 780 -18.25 -0.07 23.65
C ALA A 780 -18.48 0.00 22.14
N GLY A 781 -17.44 0.34 21.36
CA GLY A 781 -17.53 0.53 19.91
C GLY A 781 -18.01 1.94 19.49
N PRO A 782 -18.79 2.05 18.39
CA PRO A 782 -19.57 0.97 17.77
C PRO A 782 -18.80 0.02 16.82
N ASN A 783 -17.65 0.40 16.27
CA ASN A 783 -17.06 -0.32 15.13
C ASN A 783 -15.62 -0.82 15.35
N GLU A 784 -14.81 -0.10 16.11
CA GLU A 784 -13.38 -0.32 16.19
C GLU A 784 -12.99 -1.36 17.26
N PRO A 785 -12.04 -2.26 16.96
CA PRO A 785 -11.53 -3.23 17.92
C PRO A 785 -10.57 -2.56 18.90
N LEU A 786 -10.39 -3.19 20.06
CA LEU A 786 -9.41 -2.84 21.07
C LEU A 786 -8.42 -3.98 21.26
N SER A 787 -7.13 -3.71 21.08
CA SER A 787 -6.06 -4.56 21.58
C SER A 787 -5.41 -3.87 22.77
N PHE A 788 -5.98 -4.04 23.97
CA PHE A 788 -5.53 -3.32 25.15
C PHE A 788 -4.16 -3.81 25.60
N HIS A 789 -3.20 -2.89 25.72
CA HIS A 789 -1.80 -3.19 26.06
C HIS A 789 -1.25 -2.17 27.05
N VAL A 790 -0.35 -2.60 27.92
CA VAL A 790 0.44 -1.74 28.82
C VAL A 790 1.92 -1.92 28.50
N ILE A 791 2.52 -0.89 27.88
CA ILE A 791 3.93 -0.87 27.48
C ILE A 791 4.82 -1.03 28.71
N GLY A 792 5.75 -1.99 28.66
CA GLY A 792 6.70 -2.27 29.73
C GLY A 792 6.20 -3.26 30.78
N SER A 793 4.96 -3.77 30.66
CA SER A 793 4.41 -4.77 31.58
C SER A 793 3.78 -5.95 30.82
N GLN A 794 3.45 -7.01 31.56
CA GLN A 794 2.73 -8.19 31.07
C GLN A 794 1.63 -8.54 32.07
N PHE A 795 0.54 -9.12 31.56
CA PHE A 795 -0.61 -9.52 32.36
C PHE A 795 -0.38 -10.93 32.91
N ASP A 796 -0.42 -11.06 34.24
CA ASP A 796 -0.35 -12.36 34.93
C ASP A 796 -1.74 -13.01 35.04
N THR A 797 -2.81 -12.24 34.85
CA THR A 797 -4.19 -12.70 34.87
C THR A 797 -4.97 -12.02 33.76
N VAL A 798 -5.77 -12.78 33.02
CA VAL A 798 -6.64 -12.30 31.95
C VAL A 798 -7.99 -12.99 32.08
N TYR A 799 -9.04 -12.19 32.26
CA TYR A 799 -10.43 -12.61 32.24
C TYR A 799 -11.12 -11.95 31.05
N LYS A 800 -11.81 -12.71 30.21
CA LYS A 800 -12.48 -12.23 29.00
C LYS A 800 -13.83 -12.92 28.86
N GLU A 801 -14.90 -12.16 28.62
CA GLU A 801 -16.23 -12.67 28.27
C GLU A 801 -16.73 -13.80 29.20
N GLY A 802 -16.54 -13.66 30.52
CA GLY A 802 -17.04 -14.63 31.50
C GLY A 802 -16.03 -15.70 31.94
N ALA A 803 -14.82 -15.77 31.36
CA ALA A 803 -13.86 -16.83 31.63
C ALA A 803 -12.44 -16.32 31.84
N TYR A 804 -11.69 -16.98 32.73
CA TYR A 804 -10.24 -16.78 32.87
C TYR A 804 -9.51 -17.47 31.72
N LEU A 805 -8.82 -16.68 30.90
CA LEU A 805 -7.86 -17.18 29.90
C LEU A 805 -6.47 -17.41 30.51
N LEU A 806 -6.15 -16.63 31.55
CA LEU A 806 -4.92 -16.74 32.30
C LEU A 806 -5.21 -16.43 33.78
N GLN A 807 -4.60 -17.20 34.67
CA GLN A 807 -4.64 -16.98 36.12
C GLN A 807 -3.22 -16.88 36.65
N ARG A 808 -3.06 -16.13 37.75
CA ARG A 808 -1.76 -15.87 38.39
C ARG A 808 -0.97 -17.13 38.72
N ASP A 809 -1.64 -18.19 39.16
CA ASP A 809 -1.04 -19.46 39.56
C ASP A 809 -0.89 -20.44 38.40
N ASN A 810 -0.92 -19.94 37.15
CA ASN A 810 -0.71 -20.74 35.95
C ASN A 810 0.59 -21.58 36.09
N PRO A 811 0.49 -22.93 36.10
CA PRO A 811 1.64 -23.80 36.34
C PRO A 811 2.69 -23.74 35.22
N LEU A 812 2.33 -23.23 34.05
CA LEU A 812 3.24 -23.04 32.92
C LEU A 812 4.08 -21.76 33.04
N GLY A 813 3.75 -20.86 33.99
CA GLY A 813 4.43 -19.57 34.16
C GLY A 813 4.28 -18.61 32.98
N GLY A 814 3.25 -18.80 32.14
CA GLY A 814 2.97 -17.94 30.99
C GLY A 814 2.27 -16.64 31.39
N ALA A 815 2.45 -15.59 30.59
CA ALA A 815 1.80 -14.28 30.73
C ALA A 815 1.15 -13.84 29.40
N SER A 816 0.25 -12.87 29.44
CA SER A 816 -0.32 -12.24 28.23
C SER A 816 0.21 -10.83 28.03
N GLN A 817 0.42 -10.44 26.78
CA GLN A 817 0.85 -9.08 26.43
C GLN A 817 -0.33 -8.13 26.15
N ALA A 818 -1.48 -8.66 25.76
CA ALA A 818 -2.62 -7.87 25.32
C ALA A 818 -3.96 -8.55 25.66
N LEU A 819 -5.01 -7.75 25.75
CA LEU A 819 -6.40 -8.21 25.82
C LEU A 819 -7.13 -7.72 24.56
N ASP A 820 -7.50 -8.64 23.67
CA ASP A 820 -8.22 -8.34 22.44
C ASP A 820 -9.75 -8.31 22.72
N LEU A 821 -10.41 -7.24 22.32
CA LEU A 821 -11.84 -7.00 22.52
C LEU A 821 -12.45 -6.41 21.24
N LEU A 822 -13.40 -7.12 20.63
CA LEU A 822 -14.29 -6.57 19.61
C LEU A 822 -15.33 -5.63 20.27
N PRO A 823 -16.07 -4.82 19.50
CA PRO A 823 -17.19 -4.06 20.04
C PRO A 823 -18.16 -4.95 20.85
N ALA A 824 -18.65 -4.39 21.95
CA ALA A 824 -19.45 -5.05 22.99
C ALA A 824 -18.74 -6.14 23.82
N GLN A 825 -17.45 -6.39 23.62
CA GLN A 825 -16.69 -7.34 24.45
C GLN A 825 -15.98 -6.67 25.63
N GLY A 826 -15.83 -7.40 26.71
CA GLY A 826 -15.23 -6.93 27.95
C GLY A 826 -14.44 -7.98 28.73
N GLY A 827 -13.59 -7.49 29.63
CA GLY A 827 -12.79 -8.32 30.51
C GLY A 827 -12.03 -7.54 31.57
N PHE A 828 -11.06 -8.18 32.22
CA PHE A 828 -10.05 -7.50 33.00
C PHE A 828 -8.68 -8.15 32.86
N VAL A 829 -7.66 -7.36 33.12
CA VAL A 829 -6.27 -7.81 33.22
C VAL A 829 -5.67 -7.42 34.56
N GLU A 830 -4.78 -8.25 35.08
CA GLU A 830 -4.02 -7.93 36.30
C GLU A 830 -2.53 -8.02 36.02
N MET A 831 -1.78 -7.13 36.67
CA MET A 831 -0.32 -7.08 36.58
C MET A 831 0.27 -6.49 37.86
N THR A 832 1.57 -6.75 38.06
CA THR A 832 2.37 -6.17 39.15
C THR A 832 3.55 -5.44 38.54
N PHE A 833 3.83 -4.20 38.98
CA PHE A 833 4.99 -3.45 38.50
C PHE A 833 6.25 -3.78 39.31
N THR A 834 7.32 -4.14 38.62
CA THR A 834 8.59 -4.56 39.25
C THR A 834 9.60 -3.43 39.39
N GLU A 835 9.44 -2.35 38.63
CA GLU A 835 10.36 -1.21 38.62
C GLU A 835 9.57 0.11 38.63
N PRO A 836 10.12 1.19 39.21
CA PRO A 836 9.52 2.51 39.12
C PRO A 836 9.63 3.04 37.70
N GLY A 837 8.63 3.81 37.25
CA GLY A 837 8.60 4.31 35.88
C GLY A 837 7.25 4.86 35.44
N THR A 838 7.18 5.34 34.20
CA THR A 838 5.91 5.74 33.57
C THR A 838 5.56 4.74 32.49
N TYR A 839 4.55 3.92 32.77
CA TYR A 839 4.04 2.89 31.88
C TYR A 839 2.89 3.47 31.05
N THR A 840 2.85 3.17 29.76
CA THR A 840 1.80 3.68 28.86
C THR A 840 0.81 2.57 28.57
N PHE A 841 -0.47 2.80 28.83
CA PHE A 841 -1.54 1.92 28.37
C PHE A 841 -2.21 2.50 27.13
N LEU A 842 -2.56 1.65 26.17
CA LEU A 842 -3.14 2.08 24.91
C LEU A 842 -3.95 0.98 24.21
N ASN A 843 -4.67 1.38 23.16
CA ASN A 843 -5.08 0.47 22.10
C ASN A 843 -3.89 0.20 21.16
N HIS A 844 -3.43 -1.06 21.10
CA HIS A 844 -2.30 -1.51 20.27
C HIS A 844 -2.67 -1.64 18.77
N ARG A 845 -3.94 -1.40 18.40
CA ARG A 845 -4.23 -0.88 17.07
C ARG A 845 -3.73 0.57 17.03
N MET A 846 -2.44 0.72 16.78
CA MET A 846 -1.66 1.94 17.08
C MET A 846 -2.31 3.24 16.60
N VAL A 847 -2.97 3.22 15.44
CA VAL A 847 -3.69 4.39 14.91
C VAL A 847 -4.82 4.87 15.84
N ASP A 848 -5.47 3.97 16.57
CA ASP A 848 -6.54 4.33 17.52
C ASP A 848 -5.97 4.78 18.87
N GLY A 849 -4.79 4.25 19.26
CA GLY A 849 -3.99 4.83 20.34
C GLY A 849 -3.61 6.28 20.04
N ASP A 850 -3.12 6.55 18.82
CA ASP A 850 -2.77 7.88 18.32
C ASP A 850 -3.99 8.80 18.12
N ARG A 851 -5.23 8.28 18.14
CA ARG A 851 -6.49 9.06 18.13
C ARG A 851 -7.00 9.43 19.51
N GLY A 852 -6.32 9.03 20.58
CA GLY A 852 -6.68 9.40 21.95
C GLY A 852 -6.89 8.24 22.92
N ALA A 853 -6.82 6.99 22.47
CA ALA A 853 -7.01 5.81 23.32
C ALA A 853 -5.68 5.43 23.98
N MET A 854 -5.16 6.36 24.78
CA MET A 854 -3.89 6.24 25.48
C MET A 854 -3.95 6.88 26.87
N GLY A 855 -3.14 6.37 27.79
CA GLY A 855 -2.91 6.96 29.09
C GLY A 855 -1.61 6.49 29.73
N LYS A 856 -1.29 7.07 30.89
CA LYS A 856 -0.06 6.77 31.64
C LYS A 856 -0.38 6.23 33.04
N ILE A 857 0.45 5.33 33.52
CA ILE A 857 0.51 4.86 34.91
C ILE A 857 1.88 5.23 35.42
N VAL A 858 1.95 6.13 36.40
CA VAL A 858 3.19 6.50 37.07
C VAL A 858 3.36 5.62 38.30
N VAL A 859 4.43 4.83 38.29
CA VAL A 859 4.80 3.88 39.35
C VAL A 859 5.95 4.48 40.14
N GLU A 860 5.74 4.67 41.43
CA GLU A 860 6.68 5.27 42.38
C GLU A 860 7.39 4.24 43.27
#